data_AF-A0A1J5GPP4-F1
#
_entry.id   AF-A0A1J5GPP4-F1
#
_cell.length_a   1.000
_cell.length_b   1.000
_cell.length_c   1.000
_cell.angle_alpha   90.00
_cell.angle_beta   90.00
_cell.angle_gamma   90.00
#
_symmetry.space_group_name_H-M   'P 1'
#
loop_
_entity.id
_entity.type
_entity.pdbx_description
1 polymer ?
#
loop_
_entity_poly.entity_id
_entity_poly.type
_entity_poly.pdbx_seq_one_letter_code
_entity_poly.pdbx_strand_id
1 'polypeptide(L)'
;MSPEIYRKGVYQKKRNTALLSLVVLLIVLVAGLSALIFLNENQDLRQQAWLGNNDAGDSCVGGNCAAGLADGDLFTSPNNVYRVNLANSGWKIAELPEKAMIKNQEPGFFVFRNEFGFATIFLNSVPLDDDLVGQDIPTLANTLEKQITSEIIGSNNKYLGKEIINVGERLTIRYDFQETILGKQATYYEYVIPSKKSYIEAEVRSTQTNNIDLKIQNFFNQIQFAAETGVVKGASTDNQVVFAESEIAELVKPSVAHILYVYCKELRVDQSIPAVYLQKSYPFCNGSYGSGFIVDGSGLVATNGHVVMSYPEQDLIGGLNSGDQAIATFVVDFVREALAGQGYNTTPEEGLALTINMMQNPSGVQVMVKSLYDLLDQKVIQVVPTAEKYYVNLGTEPFEFSQTLPSPSNISSFVTDKEALFTAEKVGADYANMFSKGVVFNQEKPIGSDVALLRLNADKGYTFPSLKISNASSMKEGEAILVLGYPGVVSGSDSGPLLDYSTSSTKVTVTRGIISALKKDSQGNTLVQTDATIGHGNSGGPAFNSAGEVIGIATYGMGDEVGSFNFLRDVADLIRLAETQKLTLTGSASETYQNWETALGYYWQDRYTKALSYLNKVETSYPVHPTAKDVEAEAKQAIEQGKDIDLLFGMQKTTVYAIGGLISLIAIAGLVFVILNKKKKSAMVLTMPPAAPVVEAPVAPIQAQETVVTPVVPTQSIEAQPLPPEQGDPNPPIINQ
;
A
#
# COMPACT_ATOMS: atom_id res chain seq x y z
N MET A 1 -16.55 51.66 50.79
CA MET A 1 -15.57 50.77 50.14
C MET A 1 -14.54 51.64 49.41
N SER A 2 -13.24 51.44 49.59
CA SER A 2 -12.22 52.25 48.90
C SER A 2 -11.81 51.62 47.54
N PRO A 3 -11.31 52.40 46.56
CA PRO A 3 -11.05 51.90 45.20
C PRO A 3 -9.78 51.03 45.03
N GLU A 4 -9.05 50.71 46.10
CA GLU A 4 -7.69 50.17 45.99
C GLU A 4 -7.61 48.68 45.65
N ILE A 5 -8.60 47.88 46.05
CA ILE A 5 -8.55 46.41 45.93
C ILE A 5 -8.63 45.98 44.45
N TYR A 6 -9.43 46.66 43.63
CA TYR A 6 -9.62 46.29 42.22
C TYR A 6 -8.38 46.57 41.34
N ARG A 7 -7.52 47.53 41.71
CA ARG A 7 -6.33 47.87 40.91
C ARG A 7 -5.19 46.86 41.06
N LYS A 8 -5.02 46.20 42.22
CA LYS A 8 -3.88 45.30 42.46
C LYS A 8 -3.96 43.98 41.68
N GLY A 9 -5.14 43.35 41.61
CA GLY A 9 -5.33 42.07 40.91
C GLY A 9 -5.07 42.17 39.40
N VAL A 10 -5.56 43.23 38.74
CA VAL A 10 -5.35 43.45 37.31
C VAL A 10 -3.88 43.73 36.99
N TYR A 11 -3.16 44.46 37.87
CA TYR A 11 -1.74 44.77 37.67
C TYR A 11 -0.85 43.53 37.78
N GLN A 12 -1.10 42.62 38.73
CA GLN A 12 -0.35 41.35 38.81
C GLN A 12 -0.65 40.44 37.61
N LYS A 13 -1.91 40.31 37.18
CA LYS A 13 -2.23 39.44 36.04
C LYS A 13 -1.60 39.94 34.73
N LYS A 14 -1.61 41.26 34.47
CA LYS A 14 -0.87 41.86 33.34
C LYS A 14 0.65 41.77 33.48
N ARG A 15 1.21 41.92 34.68
CA ARG A 15 2.66 41.81 34.89
C ARG A 15 3.16 40.39 34.63
N ASN A 16 2.41 39.36 35.00
CA ASN A 16 2.82 37.97 34.76
C ASN A 16 2.71 37.56 33.28
N THR A 17 1.66 37.98 32.54
CA THR A 17 1.62 37.75 31.09
C THR A 17 2.70 38.55 30.36
N ALA A 18 2.95 39.81 30.74
CA ALA A 18 4.05 40.59 30.19
C ALA A 18 5.42 39.95 30.47
N LEU A 19 5.64 39.37 31.66
CA LEU A 19 6.87 38.62 31.95
C LEU A 19 7.00 37.36 31.10
N LEU A 20 5.91 36.60 30.93
CA LEU A 20 5.92 35.38 30.13
C LEU A 20 6.18 35.69 28.65
N SER A 21 5.51 36.70 28.09
CA SER A 21 5.77 37.19 26.73
C SER A 21 7.19 37.76 26.58
N LEU A 22 7.75 38.43 27.59
CA LEU A 22 9.14 38.90 27.55
C LEU A 22 10.14 37.73 27.61
N VAL A 23 9.84 36.66 28.37
CA VAL A 23 10.67 35.45 28.43
C VAL A 23 10.60 34.67 27.12
N VAL A 24 9.42 34.49 26.53
CA VAL A 24 9.29 33.90 25.18
C VAL A 24 10.01 34.75 24.14
N LEU A 25 9.86 36.08 24.16
CA LEU A 25 10.60 36.97 23.28
C LEU A 25 12.11 36.89 23.51
N LEU A 26 12.58 36.72 24.76
CA LEU A 26 14.00 36.50 25.04
C LEU A 26 14.50 35.15 24.54
N ILE A 27 13.70 34.09 24.63
CA ILE A 27 14.04 32.76 24.13
C ILE A 27 14.12 32.79 22.59
N VAL A 28 13.15 33.39 21.92
CA VAL A 28 13.16 33.59 20.46
C VAL A 28 14.33 34.50 20.03
N LEU A 29 14.63 35.58 20.77
CA LEU A 29 15.79 36.42 20.50
C LEU A 29 17.12 35.73 20.79
N VAL A 30 17.21 34.85 21.79
CA VAL A 30 18.45 34.10 22.10
C VAL A 30 18.65 32.94 21.12
N ALA A 31 17.60 32.24 20.70
CA ALA A 31 17.66 31.25 19.63
C ALA A 31 18.05 31.93 18.30
N GLY A 32 17.37 33.02 17.93
CA GLY A 32 17.70 33.83 16.76
C GLY A 32 19.13 34.37 16.80
N LEU A 33 19.58 35.01 17.88
CA LEU A 33 20.98 35.47 18.00
C LEU A 33 21.99 34.31 18.00
N SER A 34 21.60 33.12 18.46
CA SER A 34 22.48 31.94 18.40
C SER A 34 22.69 31.43 16.98
N ALA A 35 21.74 31.64 16.06
CA ALA A 35 21.92 31.42 14.63
C ALA A 35 22.63 32.61 13.94
N LEU A 36 22.19 33.83 14.21
CA LEU A 36 22.69 35.07 13.58
C LEU A 36 24.16 35.40 13.89
N ILE A 37 24.62 35.16 15.12
CA ILE A 37 26.05 35.30 15.45
C ILE A 37 26.86 34.20 14.74
N PHE A 38 26.24 33.04 14.47
CA PHE A 38 26.94 31.92 13.87
C PHE A 38 27.24 32.10 12.38
N LEU A 39 26.35 32.77 11.66
CA LEU A 39 26.48 33.01 10.21
C LEU A 39 27.65 33.92 9.81
N ASN A 40 28.13 34.81 10.69
CA ASN A 40 29.03 35.90 10.27
C ASN A 40 30.52 35.70 10.60
N GLU A 41 30.89 35.07 11.72
CA GLU A 41 32.31 34.83 12.06
C GLU A 41 32.84 33.45 11.62
N ASN A 42 31.96 32.46 11.39
CA ASN A 42 32.40 31.10 11.03
C ASN A 42 32.64 30.89 9.53
N GLN A 43 32.15 31.79 8.67
CA GLN A 43 32.34 31.68 7.22
C GLN A 43 33.81 31.65 6.83
N ASP A 44 34.64 32.56 7.36
CA ASP A 44 36.07 32.65 7.05
C ASP A 44 36.82 31.35 7.43
N LEU A 45 36.53 30.76 8.60
CA LEU A 45 37.15 29.50 9.02
C LEU A 45 36.65 28.27 8.24
N ARG A 46 35.38 28.21 7.84
CA ARG A 46 34.87 27.16 6.93
C ARG A 46 35.45 27.33 5.50
N GLN A 47 35.61 28.57 5.02
CA GLN A 47 36.29 28.89 3.75
C GLN A 47 37.79 28.52 3.81
N GLN A 48 38.48 28.69 4.93
CA GLN A 48 39.87 28.25 5.09
C GLN A 48 40.01 26.72 5.03
N ALA A 49 39.06 25.97 5.57
CA ALA A 49 39.02 24.50 5.42
C ALA A 49 38.81 24.08 3.94
N TRP A 50 38.07 24.86 3.15
CA TRP A 50 37.86 24.64 1.70
C TRP A 50 39.12 24.89 0.85
N LEU A 51 40.07 25.72 1.32
CA LEU A 51 41.27 26.11 0.55
C LEU A 51 42.41 25.08 0.54
N GLY A 52 42.40 24.08 1.41
CA GLY A 52 43.24 22.88 1.26
C GLY A 52 44.75 23.10 1.19
N ASN A 53 45.29 23.98 2.04
CA ASN A 53 46.68 24.47 1.95
C ASN A 53 47.75 23.46 2.48
N ASN A 54 47.64 22.20 2.07
CA ASN A 54 48.63 21.13 2.22
C ASN A 54 48.88 20.47 0.85
N ASP A 55 50.08 20.66 0.28
CA ASP A 55 50.51 20.07 -1.00
C ASP A 55 50.80 18.55 -0.93
N ALA A 56 50.10 17.83 -0.04
CA ALA A 56 50.44 16.48 0.41
C ALA A 56 49.64 15.34 -0.26
N GLY A 57 48.72 15.66 -1.18
CA GLY A 57 47.89 14.66 -1.87
C GLY A 57 46.76 14.05 -1.03
N ASP A 58 46.58 14.51 0.21
CA ASP A 58 45.58 13.98 1.13
C ASP A 58 44.12 14.16 0.69
N SER A 59 43.30 13.17 1.06
CA SER A 59 41.87 13.09 0.75
C SER A 59 41.02 14.09 1.55
N CYS A 60 41.47 14.49 2.74
CA CYS A 60 40.74 15.39 3.63
C CYS A 60 41.30 16.82 3.53
N VAL A 61 40.42 17.75 3.22
CA VAL A 61 40.75 19.16 2.99
C VAL A 61 40.53 19.92 4.31
N GLY A 62 41.56 20.58 4.83
CA GLY A 62 41.46 21.44 6.02
C GLY A 62 41.50 20.75 7.40
N GLY A 63 41.63 19.42 7.47
CA GLY A 63 41.67 18.69 8.74
C GLY A 63 42.01 17.20 8.58
N ASN A 64 42.12 16.47 9.70
CA ASN A 64 42.34 15.02 9.66
C ASN A 64 41.07 14.28 9.19
N CYS A 65 41.25 13.15 8.51
CA CYS A 65 40.16 12.20 8.30
C CYS A 65 39.84 11.48 9.62
N ALA A 66 38.60 11.58 10.11
CA ALA A 66 38.19 11.08 11.42
C ALA A 66 37.96 9.55 11.40
N ALA A 67 39.02 8.75 11.48
CA ALA A 67 38.95 7.28 11.45
C ALA A 67 38.24 6.63 12.66
N GLY A 68 37.72 7.41 13.62
CA GLY A 68 37.08 6.93 14.85
C GLY A 68 35.62 7.35 15.05
N LEU A 69 34.95 7.93 14.03
CA LEU A 69 33.55 8.40 14.12
C LEU A 69 32.53 7.54 13.35
N ALA A 70 32.92 6.36 12.89
CA ALA A 70 32.04 5.39 12.24
C ALA A 70 32.31 3.97 12.75
N ASP A 71 31.26 3.15 12.82
CA ASP A 71 31.40 1.71 13.05
C ASP A 71 31.59 1.05 11.67
N GLY A 72 32.85 0.91 11.27
CA GLY A 72 33.23 0.61 9.89
C GLY A 72 32.89 1.77 8.95
N ASP A 73 32.00 1.53 7.98
CA ASP A 73 31.53 2.53 7.02
C ASP A 73 30.23 3.25 7.43
N LEU A 74 29.63 2.93 8.58
CA LEU A 74 28.36 3.52 9.02
C LEU A 74 28.58 4.71 9.99
N PHE A 75 28.27 5.93 9.55
CA PHE A 75 28.11 7.08 10.45
C PHE A 75 26.74 7.04 11.14
N THR A 76 26.69 7.40 12.42
CA THR A 76 25.45 7.66 13.16
C THR A 76 25.57 9.01 13.85
N SER A 77 24.58 9.89 13.64
CA SER A 77 24.51 11.18 14.35
C SER A 77 24.48 11.00 15.87
N PRO A 78 25.08 11.90 16.67
CA PRO A 78 25.16 11.75 18.13
C PRO A 78 23.82 11.53 18.86
N ASN A 79 22.76 12.30 18.57
CA ASN A 79 21.41 12.03 19.09
C ASN A 79 20.68 10.84 18.42
N ASN A 80 21.30 10.15 17.46
CA ASN A 80 20.68 9.11 16.64
C ASN A 80 19.36 9.63 16.00
N VAL A 81 19.45 10.75 15.27
CA VAL A 81 18.37 11.32 14.43
C VAL A 81 18.49 10.80 12.99
N TYR A 82 19.72 10.63 12.50
CA TYR A 82 20.05 10.06 11.20
C TYR A 82 21.33 9.22 11.25
N ARG A 83 21.52 8.40 10.22
CA ARG A 83 22.70 7.58 9.93
C ARG A 83 23.06 7.74 8.46
N VAL A 84 24.33 7.55 8.10
CA VAL A 84 24.79 7.62 6.71
C VAL A 84 25.69 6.43 6.42
N ASN A 85 25.31 5.60 5.45
CA ASN A 85 26.14 4.50 5.00
C ASN A 85 27.17 4.99 3.97
N LEU A 86 28.46 4.92 4.28
CA LEU A 86 29.53 5.39 3.40
C LEU A 86 30.15 4.26 2.55
N ALA A 87 29.69 3.01 2.72
CA ALA A 87 30.28 1.83 2.09
C ALA A 87 30.31 1.97 0.55
N ASN A 88 31.49 1.83 -0.03
CA ASN A 88 31.77 2.00 -1.48
C ASN A 88 31.38 3.37 -2.09
N SER A 89 30.95 4.35 -1.28
CA SER A 89 30.44 5.65 -1.78
C SER A 89 31.56 6.54 -2.37
N GLY A 90 32.75 6.45 -1.77
CA GLY A 90 33.89 7.34 -1.99
C GLY A 90 33.96 8.55 -1.05
N TRP A 91 32.96 8.76 -0.21
CA TRP A 91 32.94 9.83 0.81
C TRP A 91 33.74 9.44 2.05
N LYS A 92 34.26 10.45 2.76
CA LYS A 92 35.00 10.30 4.03
C LYS A 92 34.54 11.32 5.07
N ILE A 93 34.60 10.93 6.34
CA ILE A 93 34.33 11.81 7.48
C ILE A 93 35.60 12.60 7.79
N ALA A 94 35.48 13.91 8.00
CA ALA A 94 36.58 14.78 8.40
C ALA A 94 36.29 15.44 9.76
N GLU A 95 37.32 15.67 10.55
CA GLU A 95 37.21 16.46 11.79
C GLU A 95 36.95 17.93 11.43
N LEU A 96 35.96 18.56 12.08
CA LEU A 96 35.83 20.01 12.01
C LEU A 96 36.91 20.67 12.89
N PRO A 97 37.51 21.78 12.44
CA PRO A 97 38.43 22.55 13.28
C PRO A 97 37.75 22.95 14.60
N GLU A 98 38.48 22.84 15.72
CA GLU A 98 37.93 23.08 17.08
C GLU A 98 37.24 24.45 17.22
N LYS A 99 37.70 25.46 16.47
CA LYS A 99 37.13 26.81 16.41
C LYS A 99 35.79 26.93 15.66
N ALA A 100 35.41 25.92 14.88
CA ALA A 100 34.18 25.87 14.10
C ALA A 100 33.08 25.00 14.77
N MET A 101 33.34 24.45 15.95
CA MET A 101 32.36 23.68 16.74
C MET A 101 31.57 24.59 17.68
N ILE A 102 30.24 24.50 17.65
CA ILE A 102 29.38 25.10 18.69
C ILE A 102 29.19 24.13 19.85
N LYS A 103 28.93 24.67 21.04
CA LYS A 103 28.13 23.94 22.03
C LYS A 103 26.73 23.70 21.44
N ASN A 104 26.27 22.46 21.53
CA ASN A 104 24.92 22.02 21.15
C ASN A 104 24.63 21.93 19.63
N GLN A 105 25.65 21.82 18.77
CA GLN A 105 25.48 21.29 17.39
C GLN A 105 26.08 19.88 17.28
N GLU A 106 25.56 19.10 16.34
CA GLU A 106 25.89 17.68 16.17
C GLU A 106 26.36 17.36 14.75
N PRO A 107 27.58 17.80 14.39
CA PRO A 107 28.00 17.84 13.00
C PRO A 107 28.44 16.48 12.45
N GLY A 108 27.83 16.07 11.35
CA GLY A 108 28.44 15.12 10.40
C GLY A 108 29.10 15.90 9.27
N PHE A 109 30.43 15.94 9.20
CA PHE A 109 31.15 16.63 8.12
C PHE A 109 31.80 15.63 7.16
N PHE A 110 31.38 15.68 5.90
CA PHE A 110 31.70 14.68 4.88
C PHE A 110 32.40 15.34 3.68
N VAL A 111 33.45 14.70 3.18
CA VAL A 111 34.28 15.16 2.07
C VAL A 111 34.36 14.08 0.99
N PHE A 112 34.19 14.49 -0.26
CA PHE A 112 34.45 13.68 -1.46
C PHE A 112 35.45 14.42 -2.36
N ARG A 113 36.46 13.71 -2.85
CA ARG A 113 37.48 14.26 -3.77
C ARG A 113 37.89 13.20 -4.78
N ASN A 114 38.02 13.60 -6.04
CA ASN A 114 38.64 12.80 -7.09
C ASN A 114 39.47 13.71 -8.02
N GLU A 115 39.97 13.16 -9.13
CA GLU A 115 40.77 13.91 -10.12
C GLU A 115 39.95 14.95 -10.92
N PHE A 116 38.62 14.90 -10.87
CA PHE A 116 37.70 15.75 -11.65
C PHE A 116 37.00 16.83 -10.80
N GLY A 117 37.15 16.81 -9.48
CA GLY A 117 36.47 17.76 -8.59
C GLY A 117 36.44 17.34 -7.12
N PHE A 118 35.71 18.12 -6.34
CA PHE A 118 35.41 17.82 -4.94
C PHE A 118 34.01 18.29 -4.55
N ALA A 119 33.50 17.72 -3.46
CA ALA A 119 32.31 18.18 -2.77
C ALA A 119 32.49 18.02 -1.26
N THR A 120 31.89 18.93 -0.49
CA THR A 120 31.77 18.82 0.96
C THR A 120 30.31 18.97 1.37
N ILE A 121 29.86 18.12 2.28
CA ILE A 121 28.51 18.14 2.84
C ILE A 121 28.65 18.23 4.36
N PHE A 122 28.06 19.27 4.95
CA PHE A 122 27.90 19.41 6.39
C PHE A 122 26.44 19.09 6.73
N LEU A 123 26.21 18.03 7.51
CA LEU A 123 24.90 17.63 8.02
C LEU A 123 24.75 18.03 9.48
N ASN A 124 23.63 18.67 9.80
CA ASN A 124 23.20 19.04 11.14
C ASN A 124 21.72 18.69 11.33
N SER A 125 21.29 18.32 12.54
CA SER A 125 19.88 18.04 12.85
C SER A 125 19.30 19.11 13.77
N VAL A 126 18.28 19.82 13.29
CA VAL A 126 17.65 20.94 14.00
C VAL A 126 16.24 20.53 14.45
N PRO A 127 15.89 20.62 15.75
CA PRO A 127 14.52 20.42 16.21
C PRO A 127 13.54 21.41 15.57
N LEU A 128 12.30 20.99 15.32
CA LEU A 128 11.23 21.90 14.91
C LEU A 128 10.61 22.55 16.15
N ASP A 129 10.53 23.89 16.16
CA ASP A 129 9.72 24.64 17.12
C ASP A 129 8.23 24.32 16.94
N ASP A 130 7.43 24.42 18.03
CA ASP A 130 6.00 24.09 18.04
C ASP A 130 5.19 24.79 16.92
N ASP A 131 5.55 26.04 16.56
CA ASP A 131 4.91 26.81 15.49
C ASP A 131 5.24 26.31 14.06
N LEU A 132 6.27 25.48 13.89
CA LEU A 132 6.69 24.88 12.62
C LEU A 132 6.20 23.43 12.45
N VAL A 133 5.87 22.74 13.55
CA VAL A 133 5.40 21.35 13.52
C VAL A 133 4.07 21.23 12.78
N GLY A 134 4.03 20.44 11.71
CA GLY A 134 2.82 20.17 10.94
C GLY A 134 2.47 21.19 9.85
N GLN A 135 3.34 22.17 9.57
CA GLN A 135 3.23 22.96 8.33
C GLN A 135 3.45 22.06 7.10
N ASP A 136 2.74 22.33 6.00
CA ASP A 136 3.06 21.74 4.70
C ASP A 136 4.42 22.27 4.18
N ILE A 137 5.08 21.50 3.31
CA ILE A 137 6.45 21.81 2.85
C ILE A 137 6.52 23.16 2.09
N PRO A 138 5.57 23.53 1.20
CA PRO A 138 5.50 24.88 0.65
C PRO A 138 5.38 26.00 1.70
N THR A 139 4.55 25.82 2.73
CA THR A 139 4.40 26.79 3.82
C THR A 139 5.67 26.89 4.67
N LEU A 140 6.28 25.75 5.03
CA LEU A 140 7.57 25.70 5.72
C LEU A 140 8.67 26.40 4.89
N ALA A 141 8.72 26.16 3.58
CA ALA A 141 9.63 26.82 2.65
C ALA A 141 9.38 28.33 2.53
N ASN A 142 8.15 28.80 2.76
CA ASN A 142 7.80 30.23 2.79
C ASN A 142 8.08 30.89 4.16
N THR A 143 8.15 30.10 5.23
CA THR A 143 8.52 30.56 6.58
C THR A 143 10.04 30.68 6.70
N LEU A 144 10.77 29.61 6.37
CA LEU A 144 12.23 29.55 6.41
C LEU A 144 12.90 30.52 5.42
N GLU A 145 12.40 30.66 4.19
CA GLU A 145 12.91 31.66 3.23
C GLU A 145 12.88 33.09 3.81
N LYS A 146 11.82 33.45 4.55
CA LYS A 146 11.70 34.80 5.13
C LYS A 146 12.71 35.03 6.26
N GLN A 147 13.02 34.00 7.04
CA GLN A 147 14.09 34.06 8.04
C GLN A 147 15.43 34.27 7.32
N ILE A 148 15.83 33.31 6.49
CA ILE A 148 17.07 33.32 5.67
C ILE A 148 17.28 34.68 4.95
N THR A 149 16.28 35.14 4.19
CA THR A 149 16.41 36.36 3.38
C THR A 149 16.38 37.66 4.18
N SER A 150 15.82 37.66 5.40
CA SER A 150 15.87 38.82 6.29
C SER A 150 17.25 39.05 6.93
N GLU A 151 18.05 37.98 7.06
CA GLU A 151 19.34 37.98 7.75
C GLU A 151 20.53 38.24 6.81
N ILE A 152 20.35 38.00 5.50
CA ILE A 152 21.40 38.17 4.47
C ILE A 152 21.74 39.64 4.14
N ILE A 153 20.96 40.60 4.67
CA ILE A 153 21.08 42.05 4.42
C ILE A 153 22.38 42.63 5.02
N GLY A 154 23.49 42.46 4.31
CA GLY A 154 24.81 42.97 4.68
C GLY A 154 25.98 41.98 4.51
N SER A 155 25.70 40.73 4.10
CA SER A 155 26.73 39.70 3.91
C SER A 155 27.35 39.72 2.50
N ASN A 156 28.43 38.95 2.30
CA ASN A 156 29.02 38.67 0.98
C ASN A 156 28.21 37.64 0.15
N ASN A 157 27.12 37.11 0.70
CA ASN A 157 26.33 36.04 0.07
C ASN A 157 25.08 36.64 -0.58
N LYS A 158 24.77 36.14 -1.77
CA LYS A 158 23.60 36.53 -2.55
C LYS A 158 22.68 35.33 -2.69
N TYR A 159 21.49 35.42 -2.10
CA TYR A 159 20.40 34.49 -2.35
C TYR A 159 19.96 34.56 -3.83
N LEU A 160 19.74 33.40 -4.45
CA LEU A 160 19.29 33.26 -5.84
C LEU A 160 17.82 32.83 -5.95
N GLY A 161 17.34 32.02 -5.00
CA GLY A 161 15.99 31.47 -4.99
C GLY A 161 15.92 30.14 -4.25
N LYS A 162 14.75 29.49 -4.29
CA LYS A 162 14.51 28.16 -3.74
C LYS A 162 13.80 27.25 -4.71
N GLU A 163 13.99 25.95 -4.52
CA GLU A 163 13.30 24.90 -5.26
C GLU A 163 12.84 23.80 -4.29
N ILE A 164 11.63 23.27 -4.47
CA ILE A 164 11.19 22.07 -3.74
C ILE A 164 11.49 20.88 -4.66
N ILE A 165 12.43 20.04 -4.23
CA ILE A 165 12.98 18.93 -5.01
C ILE A 165 12.83 17.61 -4.24
N ASN A 166 12.96 16.50 -4.95
CA ASN A 166 13.12 15.19 -4.32
C ASN A 166 14.61 14.93 -4.06
N VAL A 167 14.93 14.51 -2.84
CA VAL A 167 16.26 14.07 -2.42
C VAL A 167 16.09 12.67 -1.83
N GLY A 168 16.56 11.67 -2.56
CA GLY A 168 15.96 10.33 -2.50
C GLY A 168 14.46 10.42 -2.76
N GLU A 169 13.66 9.87 -1.86
CA GLU A 169 12.20 9.93 -1.89
C GLU A 169 11.63 11.14 -1.11
N ARG A 170 12.46 11.90 -0.37
CA ARG A 170 11.99 13.00 0.48
C ARG A 170 11.89 14.32 -0.29
N LEU A 171 10.68 14.91 -0.30
CA LEU A 171 10.48 16.32 -0.61
C LEU A 171 11.36 17.16 0.32
N THR A 172 12.23 17.95 -0.29
CA THR A 172 13.33 18.68 0.34
C THR A 172 13.37 20.08 -0.24
N ILE A 173 13.60 21.08 0.62
CA ILE A 173 13.65 22.48 0.20
C ILE A 173 15.12 22.82 -0.04
N ARG A 174 15.50 23.12 -1.29
CA ARG A 174 16.84 23.60 -1.63
C ARG A 174 16.81 25.12 -1.72
N TYR A 175 17.73 25.79 -1.04
CA TYR A 175 18.01 27.22 -1.18
C TYR A 175 19.33 27.41 -1.93
N ASP A 176 19.32 28.28 -2.93
CA ASP A 176 20.44 28.48 -3.85
C ASP A 176 21.14 29.80 -3.52
N PHE A 177 22.45 29.74 -3.29
CA PHE A 177 23.26 30.89 -2.89
C PHE A 177 24.51 31.07 -3.76
N GLN A 178 24.93 32.32 -3.88
CA GLN A 178 26.12 32.75 -4.62
C GLN A 178 27.05 33.54 -3.70
N GLU A 179 28.25 33.02 -3.47
CA GLU A 179 29.29 33.58 -2.61
C GLU A 179 30.52 33.94 -3.48
N THR A 180 31.34 34.90 -3.05
CA THR A 180 32.59 35.25 -3.75
C THR A 180 33.81 34.83 -2.94
N ILE A 181 34.37 33.66 -3.27
CA ILE A 181 35.54 33.08 -2.60
C ILE A 181 36.80 33.44 -3.40
N LEU A 182 37.75 34.16 -2.77
CA LEU A 182 39.00 34.65 -3.39
C LEU A 182 38.80 35.35 -4.76
N GLY A 183 37.71 36.12 -4.90
CA GLY A 183 37.40 36.85 -6.14
C GLY A 183 36.79 36.00 -7.27
N LYS A 184 36.52 34.72 -7.03
CA LYS A 184 35.72 33.86 -7.92
C LYS A 184 34.34 33.66 -7.32
N GLN A 185 33.29 33.69 -8.16
CA GLN A 185 31.96 33.33 -7.68
C GLN A 185 31.82 31.80 -7.59
N ALA A 186 31.28 31.34 -6.47
CA ALA A 186 30.95 29.95 -6.21
C ALA A 186 29.46 29.85 -5.84
N THR A 187 28.82 28.77 -6.27
CA THR A 187 27.45 28.44 -5.86
C THR A 187 27.53 27.48 -4.67
N TYR A 188 26.74 27.72 -3.62
CA TYR A 188 26.48 26.72 -2.60
C TYR A 188 24.98 26.51 -2.42
N TYR A 189 24.62 25.34 -1.92
CA TYR A 189 23.25 24.88 -1.80
C TYR A 189 22.98 24.47 -0.36
N GLU A 190 21.85 24.91 0.18
CA GLU A 190 21.39 24.50 1.51
C GLU A 190 20.12 23.67 1.34
N TYR A 191 20.13 22.43 1.80
CA TYR A 191 19.00 21.52 1.70
C TYR A 191 18.38 21.33 3.08
N VAL A 192 17.10 21.70 3.23
CA VAL A 192 16.28 21.42 4.41
C VAL A 192 15.45 20.17 4.11
N ILE A 193 15.82 19.05 4.74
CA ILE A 193 15.14 17.76 4.61
C ILE A 193 14.25 17.55 5.85
N PRO A 194 12.93 17.80 5.76
CA PRO A 194 12.04 17.75 6.93
C PRO A 194 11.78 16.33 7.45
N SER A 195 11.42 16.27 8.73
CA SER A 195 11.01 15.10 9.50
C SER A 195 9.93 15.51 10.52
N LYS A 196 9.29 14.59 11.25
CA LYS A 196 8.10 14.90 12.10
C LYS A 196 8.39 15.80 13.30
N LYS A 197 9.63 15.86 13.78
CA LYS A 197 10.03 16.63 14.99
C LYS A 197 11.32 17.44 14.82
N SER A 198 11.91 17.39 13.64
CA SER A 198 13.20 17.99 13.30
C SER A 198 13.32 18.11 11.79
N TYR A 199 14.33 18.82 11.31
CA TYR A 199 14.83 18.72 9.95
C TYR A 199 16.33 18.43 9.95
N ILE A 200 16.81 17.82 8.87
CA ILE A 200 18.24 17.82 8.57
C ILE A 200 18.53 19.05 7.72
N GLU A 201 19.48 19.86 8.19
CA GLU A 201 20.13 20.93 7.46
C GLU A 201 21.37 20.33 6.78
N ALA A 202 21.48 20.48 5.47
CA ALA A 202 22.64 20.02 4.71
C ALA A 202 23.24 21.16 3.86
N GLU A 203 24.36 21.72 4.32
CA GLU A 203 25.15 22.71 3.59
C GLU A 203 26.06 21.96 2.59
N VAL A 204 25.87 22.18 1.29
CA VAL A 204 26.59 21.51 0.21
C VAL A 204 27.39 22.52 -0.60
N ARG A 205 28.69 22.27 -0.73
CA ARG A 205 29.63 23.04 -1.56
C ARG A 205 30.34 22.08 -2.51
N SER A 206 30.47 22.44 -3.78
CA SER A 206 31.12 21.58 -4.79
C SER A 206 31.81 22.37 -5.90
N THR A 207 32.72 21.72 -6.60
CA THR A 207 33.07 22.11 -7.96
C THR A 207 31.94 21.69 -8.90
N GLN A 208 31.36 22.65 -9.63
CA GLN A 208 30.36 22.37 -10.68
C GLN A 208 31.04 21.68 -11.89
N THR A 209 31.32 20.38 -11.75
CA THR A 209 31.89 19.52 -12.79
C THR A 209 31.06 18.25 -12.95
N ASN A 210 30.98 17.75 -14.20
CA ASN A 210 30.18 16.58 -14.54
C ASN A 210 30.46 15.41 -13.59
N ASN A 211 29.40 14.71 -13.15
CA ASN A 211 29.41 13.59 -12.21
C ASN A 211 29.55 13.96 -10.71
N ILE A 212 29.92 15.20 -10.33
CA ILE A 212 29.92 15.60 -8.90
C ILE A 212 28.50 15.70 -8.34
N ASP A 213 27.55 16.25 -9.10
CA ASP A 213 26.13 16.34 -8.65
C ASP A 213 25.51 14.95 -8.45
N LEU A 214 25.86 13.97 -9.31
CA LEU A 214 25.47 12.58 -9.13
C LEU A 214 26.09 11.96 -7.87
N LYS A 215 27.29 12.36 -7.47
CA LYS A 215 27.91 11.91 -6.21
C LYS A 215 27.26 12.53 -4.97
N ILE A 216 26.75 13.76 -5.07
CA ILE A 216 25.95 14.43 -4.03
C ILE A 216 24.58 13.76 -3.89
N GLN A 217 23.85 13.53 -4.99
CA GLN A 217 22.56 12.84 -4.95
C GLN A 217 22.70 11.41 -4.41
N ASN A 218 23.72 10.66 -4.84
CA ASN A 218 23.98 9.32 -4.31
C ASN A 218 24.37 9.32 -2.82
N PHE A 219 25.01 10.37 -2.29
CA PHE A 219 25.27 10.52 -0.86
C PHE A 219 23.96 10.72 -0.07
N PHE A 220 23.11 11.63 -0.54
CA PHE A 220 21.81 11.87 0.10
C PHE A 220 20.94 10.61 0.14
N ASN A 221 20.99 9.76 -0.89
CA ASN A 221 20.33 8.46 -0.93
C ASN A 221 20.84 7.46 0.13
N GLN A 222 21.98 7.72 0.80
CA GLN A 222 22.48 6.91 1.93
C GLN A 222 22.05 7.43 3.30
N ILE A 223 21.34 8.56 3.39
CA ILE A 223 20.87 9.12 4.66
C ILE A 223 19.64 8.34 5.14
N GLN A 224 19.88 7.46 6.12
CA GLN A 224 18.83 6.72 6.82
C GLN A 224 18.39 7.53 8.05
N PHE A 225 17.16 8.04 8.01
CA PHE A 225 16.56 8.67 9.19
C PHE A 225 16.35 7.60 10.27
N ALA A 226 16.79 7.88 11.50
CA ALA A 226 16.52 7.00 12.62
C ALA A 226 15.00 6.94 12.88
N ALA A 227 14.52 5.79 13.35
CA ALA A 227 13.15 5.33 13.18
C ALA A 227 12.02 6.30 13.63
N GLU A 228 11.67 7.25 12.78
CA GLU A 228 10.30 7.71 12.64
C GLU A 228 9.51 6.67 11.85
N THR A 229 8.45 6.15 12.44
CA THR A 229 7.54 5.20 11.77
C THR A 229 6.82 5.87 10.60
N GLY A 230 7.23 5.56 9.37
CA GLY A 230 6.61 6.09 8.15
C GLY A 230 7.48 5.89 6.90
N VAL A 231 6.94 5.16 5.94
CA VAL A 231 7.50 4.97 4.59
C VAL A 231 7.61 6.31 3.85
N VAL A 232 8.60 6.44 2.97
CA VAL A 232 8.76 7.60 2.07
C VAL A 232 8.31 7.20 0.65
N LYS A 233 7.85 8.15 -0.17
CA LYS A 233 7.10 7.88 -1.40
C LYS A 233 7.69 8.60 -2.61
N GLY A 234 7.96 7.87 -3.70
CA GLY A 234 8.17 8.47 -5.02
C GLY A 234 6.85 8.82 -5.71
N ALA A 235 6.65 10.11 -6.01
CA ALA A 235 5.71 10.64 -7.02
C ALA A 235 4.25 10.11 -7.08
N SER A 236 3.35 10.77 -6.36
CA SER A 236 2.03 11.11 -6.91
C SER A 236 1.60 12.49 -6.42
N THR A 237 1.00 13.31 -7.29
CA THR A 237 0.50 14.66 -6.95
C THR A 237 -0.99 14.61 -6.63
N ASP A 238 -1.33 13.96 -5.52
CA ASP A 238 -2.65 14.05 -4.88
C ASP A 238 -2.53 13.66 -3.40
N ASN A 239 -3.53 13.99 -2.58
CA ASN A 239 -3.57 13.71 -1.14
C ASN A 239 -3.84 12.22 -0.81
N GLN A 240 -3.30 11.30 -1.60
CA GLN A 240 -3.54 9.86 -1.49
C GLN A 240 -2.60 9.18 -0.49
N VAL A 241 -3.17 8.23 0.26
CA VAL A 241 -2.37 7.16 0.88
C VAL A 241 -1.67 6.41 -0.26
N VAL A 242 -0.38 6.17 -0.10
CA VAL A 242 0.42 5.35 -1.02
C VAL A 242 1.09 4.35 -0.11
N PHE A 243 0.87 3.09 -0.41
CA PHE A 243 1.32 1.94 0.35
C PHE A 243 2.65 1.43 -0.24
N ALA A 244 3.43 0.68 0.54
CA ALA A 244 4.51 -0.11 -0.03
C ALA A 244 3.93 -1.17 -0.99
N GLU A 245 4.69 -1.59 -2.00
CA GLU A 245 4.18 -2.55 -3.01
C GLU A 245 3.76 -3.90 -2.39
N SER A 246 4.42 -4.30 -1.29
CA SER A 246 4.03 -5.45 -0.46
C SER A 246 2.72 -5.23 0.31
N GLU A 247 2.48 -4.01 0.82
CA GLU A 247 1.26 -3.63 1.53
C GLU A 247 0.07 -3.60 0.55
N ILE A 248 0.23 -3.06 -0.67
CA ILE A 248 -0.80 -3.16 -1.74
C ILE A 248 -1.10 -4.63 -2.01
N ALA A 249 -0.06 -5.45 -2.23
CA ALA A 249 -0.23 -6.86 -2.55
C ALA A 249 -0.91 -7.66 -1.43
N GLU A 250 -0.73 -7.33 -0.16
CA GLU A 250 -1.44 -7.95 0.97
C GLU A 250 -2.89 -7.44 1.08
N LEU A 251 -3.08 -6.13 0.91
CA LEU A 251 -4.38 -5.45 0.98
C LEU A 251 -5.36 -5.95 -0.08
N VAL A 252 -4.94 -6.03 -1.35
CA VAL A 252 -5.86 -6.26 -2.49
C VAL A 252 -6.10 -7.74 -2.80
N LYS A 253 -5.19 -8.64 -2.42
CA LYS A 253 -5.26 -10.10 -2.66
C LYS A 253 -6.64 -10.73 -2.40
N PRO A 254 -7.32 -10.46 -1.26
CA PRO A 254 -8.64 -11.04 -0.97
C PRO A 254 -9.77 -10.66 -1.95
N SER A 255 -9.52 -9.67 -2.80
CA SER A 255 -10.47 -9.16 -3.80
C SER A 255 -10.11 -9.63 -5.22
N VAL A 256 -8.97 -10.28 -5.42
CA VAL A 256 -8.54 -10.87 -6.70
C VAL A 256 -9.12 -12.29 -6.79
N ALA A 257 -9.58 -12.67 -7.98
CA ALA A 257 -10.34 -13.89 -8.21
C ALA A 257 -9.68 -14.79 -9.25
N HIS A 258 -9.70 -16.11 -9.02
CA HIS A 258 -9.40 -17.11 -10.04
C HIS A 258 -10.74 -17.52 -10.68
N ILE A 259 -10.89 -17.30 -11.98
CA ILE A 259 -12.11 -17.55 -12.74
C ILE A 259 -11.94 -18.78 -13.62
N LEU A 260 -12.97 -19.61 -13.66
CA LEU A 260 -13.09 -20.77 -14.54
C LEU A 260 -14.48 -20.74 -15.21
N TYR A 261 -14.48 -20.68 -16.54
CA TYR A 261 -15.66 -20.83 -17.40
C TYR A 261 -15.65 -22.25 -17.99
N VAL A 262 -16.62 -23.08 -17.61
CA VAL A 262 -16.83 -24.41 -18.19
C VAL A 262 -18.06 -24.37 -19.07
N TYR A 263 -17.98 -24.89 -20.29
CA TYR A 263 -19.11 -24.91 -21.22
C TYR A 263 -19.20 -26.21 -22.01
N CYS A 264 -20.43 -26.55 -22.36
CA CYS A 264 -20.77 -27.59 -23.31
C CYS A 264 -21.57 -26.98 -24.46
N LYS A 265 -21.21 -27.37 -25.67
CA LYS A 265 -21.77 -26.87 -26.93
C LYS A 265 -22.06 -28.04 -27.86
N GLU A 266 -22.97 -27.84 -28.80
CA GLU A 266 -23.21 -28.76 -29.91
C GLU A 266 -22.93 -28.06 -31.23
N LEU A 267 -22.07 -28.65 -32.05
CA LEU A 267 -22.01 -28.33 -33.47
C LEU A 267 -23.12 -29.10 -34.19
N ARG A 268 -24.20 -28.41 -34.55
CA ARG A 268 -25.38 -28.97 -35.22
C ARG A 268 -25.27 -28.80 -36.74
N VAL A 269 -25.77 -29.78 -37.48
CA VAL A 269 -25.86 -29.77 -38.95
C VAL A 269 -27.33 -29.62 -39.37
N ASP A 270 -27.61 -28.80 -40.37
CA ASP A 270 -28.97 -28.61 -40.89
C ASP A 270 -29.53 -29.91 -41.52
N GLN A 271 -30.67 -30.36 -40.99
CA GLN A 271 -31.35 -31.58 -41.42
C GLN A 271 -32.17 -31.39 -42.70
N SER A 272 -32.20 -30.19 -43.30
CA SER A 272 -32.70 -29.98 -44.66
C SER A 272 -31.76 -30.55 -45.74
N ILE A 273 -30.49 -30.76 -45.40
CA ILE A 273 -29.43 -31.19 -46.33
C ILE A 273 -29.30 -32.71 -46.29
N PRO A 274 -29.39 -33.41 -47.44
CA PRO A 274 -29.11 -34.84 -47.50
C PRO A 274 -27.61 -35.10 -47.31
N ALA A 275 -27.25 -35.64 -46.15
CA ALA A 275 -25.88 -36.05 -45.80
C ALA A 275 -25.78 -37.57 -45.67
N VAL A 276 -24.63 -38.12 -46.04
CA VAL A 276 -24.30 -39.56 -46.01
C VAL A 276 -23.49 -39.93 -44.76
N TYR A 277 -22.64 -39.02 -44.30
CA TYR A 277 -21.68 -39.23 -43.21
C TYR A 277 -21.82 -38.19 -42.08
N LEU A 278 -22.20 -36.95 -42.37
CA LEU A 278 -22.39 -35.93 -41.33
C LEU A 278 -23.50 -36.33 -40.34
N GLN A 279 -23.14 -36.30 -39.06
CA GLN A 279 -24.06 -36.55 -37.95
C GLN A 279 -24.88 -35.29 -37.66
N LYS A 280 -26.07 -35.46 -37.07
CA LYS A 280 -27.00 -34.34 -36.79
C LYS A 280 -26.43 -33.32 -35.79
N SER A 281 -25.56 -33.76 -34.90
CA SER A 281 -24.98 -32.96 -33.81
C SER A 281 -23.71 -33.62 -33.28
N TYR A 282 -22.64 -32.85 -33.15
CA TYR A 282 -21.39 -33.23 -32.51
C TYR A 282 -21.28 -32.46 -31.18
N PRO A 283 -21.57 -33.10 -30.02
CA PRO A 283 -21.47 -32.47 -28.71
C PRO A 283 -20.01 -32.44 -28.23
N PHE A 284 -19.57 -31.30 -27.70
CA PHE A 284 -18.24 -31.12 -27.11
C PHE A 284 -18.34 -30.26 -25.85
N CYS A 285 -17.36 -30.38 -24.96
CA CYS A 285 -17.26 -29.59 -23.74
C CYS A 285 -15.81 -29.16 -23.52
N ASN A 286 -15.62 -27.90 -23.14
CA ASN A 286 -14.31 -27.27 -22.99
C ASN A 286 -14.38 -26.21 -21.88
N GLY A 287 -13.29 -25.50 -21.63
CA GLY A 287 -13.28 -24.39 -20.68
C GLY A 287 -12.26 -23.29 -21.02
N SER A 288 -12.41 -22.17 -20.33
CA SER A 288 -11.45 -21.07 -20.28
C SER A 288 -11.19 -20.74 -18.81
N TYR A 289 -9.98 -20.28 -18.49
CA TYR A 289 -9.63 -19.85 -17.14
C TYR A 289 -8.85 -18.54 -17.20
N GLY A 290 -8.87 -17.80 -16.10
CA GLY A 290 -8.18 -16.53 -15.99
C GLY A 290 -8.34 -15.90 -14.61
N SER A 291 -8.04 -14.61 -14.55
CA SER A 291 -8.14 -13.80 -13.35
C SER A 291 -9.35 -12.86 -13.42
N GLY A 292 -9.72 -12.32 -12.27
CA GLY A 292 -10.71 -11.26 -12.15
C GLY A 292 -10.56 -10.54 -10.83
N PHE A 293 -11.50 -9.64 -10.53
CA PHE A 293 -11.53 -8.93 -9.26
C PHE A 293 -12.91 -8.40 -8.88
N ILE A 294 -13.18 -8.30 -7.58
CA ILE A 294 -14.44 -7.76 -7.05
C ILE A 294 -14.47 -6.24 -7.21
N VAL A 295 -15.52 -5.72 -7.86
CA VAL A 295 -15.71 -4.29 -8.15
C VAL A 295 -16.92 -3.66 -7.46
N ASP A 296 -17.75 -4.46 -6.80
CA ASP A 296 -18.85 -4.01 -5.95
C ASP A 296 -19.09 -5.05 -4.84
N GLY A 297 -19.38 -4.57 -3.62
CA GLY A 297 -19.52 -5.38 -2.40
C GLY A 297 -20.65 -6.42 -2.46
N SER A 298 -21.61 -6.28 -3.39
CA SER A 298 -22.60 -7.33 -3.69
C SER A 298 -22.01 -8.55 -4.43
N GLY A 299 -20.73 -8.56 -4.79
CA GLY A 299 -20.10 -9.64 -5.55
C GLY A 299 -20.27 -9.46 -7.06
N LEU A 300 -20.07 -8.24 -7.56
CA LEU A 300 -19.80 -8.03 -9.00
C LEU A 300 -18.30 -8.25 -9.24
N VAL A 301 -17.96 -9.05 -10.24
CA VAL A 301 -16.58 -9.40 -10.63
C VAL A 301 -16.30 -8.85 -12.02
N ALA A 302 -15.16 -8.17 -12.18
CA ALA A 302 -14.61 -7.77 -13.47
C ALA A 302 -13.57 -8.78 -13.96
N THR A 303 -13.49 -8.99 -15.28
CA THR A 303 -12.51 -9.86 -15.97
C THR A 303 -12.46 -9.51 -17.47
N ASN A 304 -11.79 -10.32 -18.31
CA ASN A 304 -11.81 -10.18 -19.77
C ASN A 304 -13.00 -10.91 -20.42
N GLY A 305 -13.32 -10.51 -21.65
CA GLY A 305 -14.30 -11.20 -22.50
C GLY A 305 -13.90 -12.64 -22.82
N HIS A 306 -12.65 -12.87 -23.24
CA HIS A 306 -12.14 -14.20 -23.60
C HIS A 306 -12.05 -15.20 -22.43
N VAL A 307 -12.15 -14.74 -21.19
CA VAL A 307 -12.20 -15.60 -19.99
C VAL A 307 -13.62 -16.17 -19.79
N VAL A 308 -14.66 -15.50 -20.29
CA VAL A 308 -16.08 -15.82 -19.98
C VAL A 308 -16.98 -16.01 -21.21
N MET A 309 -16.42 -15.99 -22.42
CA MET A 309 -17.10 -16.38 -23.65
C MET A 309 -16.12 -16.74 -24.77
N SER A 310 -16.61 -17.53 -25.72
CA SER A 310 -15.94 -17.83 -26.99
C SER A 310 -16.95 -17.87 -28.14
N TYR A 311 -16.51 -17.52 -29.34
CA TYR A 311 -17.33 -17.50 -30.56
C TYR A 311 -17.38 -18.86 -31.27
N PRO A 312 -18.42 -19.16 -32.08
CA PRO A 312 -18.52 -20.40 -32.87
C PRO A 312 -17.27 -20.74 -33.69
N GLU A 313 -16.65 -19.74 -34.32
CA GLU A 313 -15.45 -19.90 -35.13
C GLU A 313 -14.22 -20.22 -34.24
N GLN A 314 -14.14 -19.56 -33.08
CA GLN A 314 -13.10 -19.78 -32.07
C GLN A 314 -13.20 -21.18 -31.46
N ASP A 315 -14.40 -21.65 -31.15
CA ASP A 315 -14.65 -23.01 -30.63
C ASP A 315 -14.20 -24.07 -31.65
N LEU A 316 -14.59 -23.89 -32.92
CA LEU A 316 -14.34 -24.85 -34.00
C LEU A 316 -12.85 -24.92 -34.37
N ILE A 317 -12.18 -23.77 -34.49
CA ILE A 317 -10.73 -23.71 -34.81
C ILE A 317 -9.90 -24.10 -33.58
N GLY A 318 -10.28 -23.64 -32.39
CA GLY A 318 -9.64 -24.00 -31.13
C GLY A 318 -9.70 -25.51 -30.87
N GLY A 319 -10.89 -26.12 -31.03
CA GLY A 319 -11.09 -27.56 -30.89
C GLY A 319 -10.28 -28.40 -31.88
N LEU A 320 -10.09 -27.92 -33.12
CA LEU A 320 -9.18 -28.57 -34.08
C LEU A 320 -7.72 -28.50 -33.64
N ASN A 321 -7.28 -27.32 -33.17
CA ASN A 321 -5.90 -27.13 -32.70
C ASN A 321 -5.60 -27.89 -31.40
N SER A 322 -6.59 -28.07 -30.52
CA SER A 322 -6.46 -28.83 -29.27
C SER A 322 -6.73 -30.34 -29.43
N GLY A 323 -7.17 -30.80 -30.60
CA GLY A 323 -7.48 -32.21 -30.87
C GLY A 323 -8.74 -32.72 -30.18
N ASP A 324 -9.77 -31.89 -30.01
CA ASP A 324 -11.08 -32.32 -29.50
C ASP A 324 -11.67 -33.45 -30.37
N GLN A 325 -12.10 -34.55 -29.74
CA GLN A 325 -12.54 -35.74 -30.47
C GLN A 325 -13.83 -35.52 -31.28
N ALA A 326 -14.77 -34.73 -30.80
CA ALA A 326 -16.05 -34.52 -31.49
C ALA A 326 -15.84 -33.59 -32.70
N ILE A 327 -15.05 -32.54 -32.54
CA ILE A 327 -14.67 -31.61 -33.61
C ILE A 327 -13.77 -32.30 -34.66
N ALA A 328 -12.82 -33.12 -34.24
CA ALA A 328 -12.00 -33.93 -35.15
C ALA A 328 -12.85 -34.96 -35.93
N THR A 329 -13.80 -35.62 -35.26
CA THR A 329 -14.75 -36.55 -35.92
C THR A 329 -15.62 -35.82 -36.94
N PHE A 330 -16.14 -34.63 -36.61
CA PHE A 330 -16.87 -33.79 -37.55
C PHE A 330 -16.06 -33.44 -38.80
N VAL A 331 -14.78 -33.03 -38.65
CA VAL A 331 -13.96 -32.71 -39.82
C VAL A 331 -13.64 -33.94 -40.67
N VAL A 332 -13.45 -35.12 -40.06
CA VAL A 332 -13.33 -36.39 -40.81
C VAL A 332 -14.62 -36.69 -41.57
N ASP A 333 -15.79 -36.62 -40.94
CA ASP A 333 -17.08 -36.84 -41.62
C ASP A 333 -17.34 -35.80 -42.72
N PHE A 334 -16.94 -34.53 -42.52
CA PHE A 334 -17.03 -33.47 -43.52
C PHE A 334 -16.16 -33.73 -44.75
N VAL A 335 -14.90 -34.17 -44.57
CA VAL A 335 -14.02 -34.57 -45.69
C VAL A 335 -14.63 -35.74 -46.46
N ARG A 336 -15.23 -36.70 -45.76
CA ARG A 336 -15.91 -37.86 -46.36
C ARG A 336 -17.17 -37.45 -47.12
N GLU A 337 -17.95 -36.50 -46.59
CA GLU A 337 -19.15 -35.95 -47.24
C GLU A 337 -18.81 -35.19 -48.53
N ALA A 338 -17.75 -34.38 -48.51
CA ALA A 338 -17.25 -33.67 -49.69
C ALA A 338 -16.77 -34.63 -50.81
N LEU A 339 -16.37 -35.85 -50.47
CA LEU A 339 -16.01 -36.91 -51.40
C LEU A 339 -17.23 -37.72 -51.88
N ALA A 340 -18.21 -38.00 -51.01
CA ALA A 340 -19.49 -38.60 -51.40
C ALA A 340 -20.24 -37.73 -52.41
N GLY A 341 -20.23 -36.40 -52.23
CA GLY A 341 -20.77 -35.43 -53.20
C GLY A 341 -20.08 -35.44 -54.57
N GLN A 342 -18.89 -36.05 -54.68
CA GLN A 342 -18.16 -36.29 -55.94
C GLN A 342 -18.30 -37.74 -56.44
N GLY A 343 -19.08 -38.59 -55.75
CA GLY A 343 -19.29 -40.01 -56.08
C GLY A 343 -18.29 -40.98 -55.45
N TYR A 344 -17.43 -40.53 -54.53
CA TYR A 344 -16.43 -41.35 -53.84
C TYR A 344 -16.91 -41.72 -52.43
N ASN A 345 -17.39 -42.95 -52.26
CA ASN A 345 -17.65 -43.52 -50.93
C ASN A 345 -16.33 -43.81 -50.20
N THR A 346 -16.27 -43.58 -48.89
CA THR A 346 -15.06 -43.77 -48.06
C THR A 346 -15.36 -44.43 -46.72
N THR A 347 -14.45 -45.29 -46.24
CA THR A 347 -14.47 -45.78 -44.85
C THR A 347 -14.05 -44.69 -43.87
N PRO A 348 -14.29 -44.85 -42.55
CA PRO A 348 -13.77 -43.92 -41.54
C PRO A 348 -12.25 -43.80 -41.56
N GLU A 349 -11.53 -44.90 -41.79
CA GLU A 349 -10.06 -44.95 -41.83
C GLU A 349 -9.50 -44.23 -43.06
N GLU A 350 -10.13 -44.42 -44.22
CA GLU A 350 -9.79 -43.68 -45.45
C GLU A 350 -10.04 -42.18 -45.28
N GLY A 351 -11.19 -41.81 -44.70
CA GLY A 351 -11.53 -40.42 -44.40
C GLY A 351 -10.55 -39.77 -43.43
N LEU A 352 -10.14 -40.47 -42.36
CA LEU A 352 -9.13 -40.00 -41.42
C LEU A 352 -7.77 -39.81 -42.10
N ALA A 353 -7.32 -40.77 -42.91
CA ALA A 353 -6.06 -40.66 -43.63
C ALA A 353 -6.06 -39.47 -44.62
N LEU A 354 -7.16 -39.26 -45.35
CA LEU A 354 -7.32 -38.12 -46.26
C LEU A 354 -7.38 -36.79 -45.48
N THR A 355 -8.04 -36.76 -44.32
CA THR A 355 -8.07 -35.59 -43.43
C THR A 355 -6.68 -35.23 -42.91
N ILE A 356 -5.89 -36.22 -42.46
CA ILE A 356 -4.50 -36.00 -42.02
C ILE A 356 -3.63 -35.46 -43.16
N ASN A 357 -3.73 -36.03 -44.36
CA ASN A 357 -3.01 -35.55 -45.54
C ASN A 357 -3.40 -34.11 -45.93
N MET A 358 -4.68 -33.74 -45.76
CA MET A 358 -5.17 -32.37 -45.98
C MET A 358 -4.65 -31.40 -44.92
N MET A 359 -4.63 -31.81 -43.64
CA MET A 359 -4.13 -31.00 -42.52
C MET A 359 -2.61 -30.81 -42.55
N GLN A 360 -1.84 -31.74 -43.13
CA GLN A 360 -0.41 -31.60 -43.34
C GLN A 360 -0.06 -30.66 -44.52
N ASN A 361 -1.04 -30.26 -45.33
CA ASN A 361 -0.84 -29.36 -46.47
C ASN A 361 -1.39 -27.96 -46.14
N PRO A 362 -0.55 -26.90 -46.12
CA PRO A 362 -1.02 -25.53 -45.82
C PRO A 362 -2.18 -25.05 -46.70
N SER A 363 -2.19 -25.43 -47.98
CA SER A 363 -3.30 -25.12 -48.90
C SER A 363 -4.55 -25.94 -48.60
N GLY A 364 -4.39 -27.17 -48.12
CA GLY A 364 -5.49 -28.03 -47.66
C GLY A 364 -6.15 -27.46 -46.40
N VAL A 365 -5.35 -27.03 -45.42
CA VAL A 365 -5.83 -26.31 -44.22
C VAL A 365 -6.58 -25.04 -44.61
N GLN A 366 -6.04 -24.21 -45.51
CA GLN A 366 -6.72 -22.98 -45.96
C GLN A 366 -8.07 -23.27 -46.63
N VAL A 367 -8.14 -24.27 -47.52
CA VAL A 367 -9.40 -24.67 -48.17
C VAL A 367 -10.40 -25.18 -47.13
N MET A 368 -9.99 -26.09 -46.25
CA MET A 368 -10.84 -26.64 -45.19
C MET A 368 -11.39 -25.55 -44.27
N VAL A 369 -10.51 -24.73 -43.70
CA VAL A 369 -10.90 -23.65 -42.77
C VAL A 369 -11.86 -22.71 -43.49
N LYS A 370 -11.55 -22.23 -44.70
CA LYS A 370 -12.47 -21.37 -45.47
C LYS A 370 -13.83 -22.04 -45.68
N SER A 371 -13.87 -23.33 -46.01
CA SER A 371 -15.13 -24.08 -46.14
C SER A 371 -15.94 -24.11 -44.85
N LEU A 372 -15.30 -24.28 -43.68
CA LEU A 372 -15.99 -24.24 -42.39
C LEU A 372 -16.64 -22.86 -42.12
N TYR A 373 -15.96 -21.76 -42.45
CA TYR A 373 -16.56 -20.41 -42.42
C TYR A 373 -17.71 -20.26 -43.41
N ASP A 374 -17.57 -20.75 -44.64
CA ASP A 374 -18.65 -20.68 -45.64
C ASP A 374 -19.89 -21.48 -45.18
N LEU A 375 -19.73 -22.59 -44.45
CA LEU A 375 -20.83 -23.37 -43.88
C LEU A 375 -21.52 -22.69 -42.68
N LEU A 376 -20.75 -21.98 -41.84
CA LEU A 376 -21.26 -21.18 -40.72
C LEU A 376 -22.08 -19.98 -41.21
N ASP A 377 -21.56 -19.23 -42.19
CA ASP A 377 -22.28 -18.12 -42.85
C ASP A 377 -23.64 -18.58 -43.43
N GLN A 378 -23.62 -19.73 -44.11
CA GLN A 378 -24.81 -20.34 -44.71
C GLN A 378 -25.72 -21.03 -43.68
N LYS A 379 -25.32 -21.10 -42.41
CA LYS A 379 -26.01 -21.78 -41.29
C LYS A 379 -26.22 -23.29 -41.50
N VAL A 380 -25.47 -23.89 -42.42
CA VAL A 380 -25.39 -25.34 -42.67
C VAL A 380 -24.87 -26.05 -41.44
N ILE A 381 -23.88 -25.43 -40.76
CA ILE A 381 -23.43 -25.84 -39.44
C ILE A 381 -23.61 -24.67 -38.46
N GLN A 382 -23.94 -24.97 -37.21
CA GLN A 382 -24.17 -23.98 -36.15
C GLN A 382 -23.64 -24.53 -34.82
N VAL A 383 -22.73 -23.79 -34.17
CA VAL A 383 -22.32 -24.07 -32.78
C VAL A 383 -23.33 -23.41 -31.84
N VAL A 384 -23.93 -24.18 -30.94
CA VAL A 384 -24.90 -23.67 -29.95
C VAL A 384 -24.58 -24.13 -28.54
N PRO A 385 -24.73 -23.30 -27.50
CA PRO A 385 -24.55 -23.71 -26.11
C PRO A 385 -25.64 -24.69 -25.68
N THR A 386 -25.25 -25.71 -24.91
CA THR A 386 -26.17 -26.68 -24.29
C THR A 386 -26.13 -26.62 -22.77
N ALA A 387 -24.98 -26.28 -22.18
CA ALA A 387 -24.87 -25.89 -20.78
C ALA A 387 -23.62 -25.02 -20.56
N GLU A 388 -23.66 -24.10 -19.60
CA GLU A 388 -22.48 -23.36 -19.16
C GLU A 388 -22.49 -23.09 -17.66
N LYS A 389 -21.29 -22.94 -17.08
CA LYS A 389 -21.06 -22.60 -15.68
C LYS A 389 -19.86 -21.65 -15.55
N TYR A 390 -20.03 -20.61 -14.76
CA TYR A 390 -18.96 -19.75 -14.29
C TYR A 390 -18.68 -20.08 -12.83
N TYR A 391 -17.41 -20.32 -12.53
CA TYR A 391 -16.88 -20.57 -11.20
C TYR A 391 -15.88 -19.46 -10.87
N VAL A 392 -15.99 -18.92 -9.66
CA VAL A 392 -15.13 -17.86 -9.16
C VAL A 392 -14.61 -18.28 -7.78
N ASN A 393 -13.30 -18.49 -7.70
CA ASN A 393 -12.62 -18.89 -6.48
C ASN A 393 -11.92 -17.67 -5.87
N LEU A 394 -12.26 -17.38 -4.62
CA LEU A 394 -11.69 -16.30 -3.81
C LEU A 394 -10.88 -16.85 -2.61
N GLY A 395 -10.60 -18.15 -2.61
CA GLY A 395 -9.85 -18.85 -1.57
C GLY A 395 -8.39 -19.13 -1.93
N THR A 396 -7.72 -19.89 -1.05
CA THR A 396 -6.32 -20.31 -1.16
C THR A 396 -6.15 -21.77 -1.62
N GLU A 397 -7.24 -22.45 -1.96
CA GLU A 397 -7.29 -23.83 -2.46
C GLU A 397 -7.47 -23.89 -3.99
N PRO A 398 -7.04 -24.98 -4.67
CA PRO A 398 -7.20 -25.11 -6.10
C PRO A 398 -8.63 -25.54 -6.46
N PHE A 399 -9.00 -25.32 -7.73
CA PHE A 399 -10.13 -26.04 -8.33
C PHE A 399 -9.85 -27.54 -8.31
N GLU A 400 -10.84 -28.31 -7.88
CA GLU A 400 -10.81 -29.77 -7.94
C GLU A 400 -11.85 -30.25 -8.95
N PHE A 401 -11.48 -31.24 -9.77
CA PHE A 401 -12.26 -31.68 -10.91
C PHE A 401 -12.68 -33.15 -10.76
N SER A 402 -13.87 -33.47 -11.26
CA SER A 402 -14.33 -34.85 -11.39
C SER A 402 -13.43 -35.65 -12.34
N GLN A 403 -13.21 -36.93 -12.02
CA GLN A 403 -12.55 -37.88 -12.92
C GLN A 403 -13.41 -38.20 -14.17
N THR A 404 -14.70 -37.85 -14.14
CA THR A 404 -15.58 -37.94 -15.33
C THR A 404 -15.52 -36.63 -16.09
N LEU A 405 -15.23 -36.69 -17.39
CA LEU A 405 -15.21 -35.54 -18.29
C LEU A 405 -16.52 -34.72 -18.23
N PRO A 406 -16.47 -33.41 -18.49
CA PRO A 406 -17.65 -32.55 -18.47
C PRO A 406 -18.62 -32.90 -19.61
N SER A 407 -19.90 -32.79 -19.30
CA SER A 407 -21.04 -33.05 -20.18
C SER A 407 -22.25 -32.23 -19.70
N PRO A 408 -23.28 -31.96 -20.54
CA PRO A 408 -24.43 -31.16 -20.13
C PRO A 408 -25.18 -31.68 -18.89
N SER A 409 -25.08 -32.97 -18.58
CA SER A 409 -25.75 -33.60 -17.42
C SER A 409 -24.93 -33.61 -16.13
N ASN A 410 -23.59 -33.46 -16.18
CA ASN A 410 -22.72 -33.47 -15.00
C ASN A 410 -21.93 -32.17 -14.78
N ILE A 411 -22.02 -31.18 -15.68
CA ILE A 411 -21.24 -29.93 -15.63
C ILE A 411 -21.35 -29.18 -14.28
N SER A 412 -22.54 -29.14 -13.67
CA SER A 412 -22.74 -28.49 -12.35
C SER A 412 -21.95 -29.16 -11.22
N SER A 413 -21.62 -30.44 -11.36
CA SER A 413 -20.83 -31.25 -10.42
C SER A 413 -19.46 -31.65 -11.00
N PHE A 414 -18.99 -30.96 -12.04
CA PHE A 414 -17.68 -31.22 -12.64
C PHE A 414 -16.56 -30.60 -11.79
N VAL A 415 -16.83 -29.48 -11.12
CA VAL A 415 -15.97 -28.86 -10.12
C VAL A 415 -16.49 -29.20 -8.72
N THR A 416 -15.61 -29.56 -7.79
CA THR A 416 -15.97 -29.82 -6.39
C THR A 416 -16.31 -28.52 -5.65
N ASP A 417 -17.46 -28.46 -4.98
CA ASP A 417 -17.85 -27.32 -4.13
C ASP A 417 -16.89 -27.11 -2.94
N LYS A 418 -16.55 -25.84 -2.66
CA LYS A 418 -15.64 -25.42 -1.58
C LYS A 418 -16.15 -24.14 -0.90
N GLU A 419 -15.68 -23.83 0.31
CA GLU A 419 -16.28 -22.76 1.13
C GLU A 419 -16.18 -21.36 0.49
N ALA A 420 -15.03 -21.06 -0.12
CA ALA A 420 -14.71 -19.82 -0.84
C ALA A 420 -14.81 -19.95 -2.39
N LEU A 421 -15.43 -21.03 -2.88
CA LEU A 421 -15.78 -21.20 -4.28
C LEU A 421 -17.23 -20.76 -4.48
N PHE A 422 -17.46 -19.91 -5.48
CA PHE A 422 -18.77 -19.37 -5.82
C PHE A 422 -19.11 -19.74 -7.27
N THR A 423 -20.38 -20.03 -7.54
CA THR A 423 -20.89 -19.98 -8.91
C THR A 423 -21.27 -18.55 -9.26
N ALA A 424 -21.27 -18.22 -10.55
CA ALA A 424 -21.61 -16.89 -11.03
C ALA A 424 -22.48 -16.93 -12.30
N GLU A 425 -23.12 -15.81 -12.60
CA GLU A 425 -23.81 -15.54 -13.86
C GLU A 425 -23.10 -14.43 -14.64
N LYS A 426 -23.07 -14.53 -15.97
CA LYS A 426 -22.51 -13.50 -16.84
C LYS A 426 -23.50 -12.35 -17.01
N VAL A 427 -23.14 -11.18 -16.48
CA VAL A 427 -23.93 -9.94 -16.58
C VAL A 427 -23.79 -9.33 -17.98
N GLY A 428 -22.58 -9.34 -18.52
CA GLY A 428 -22.29 -8.82 -19.86
C GLY A 428 -20.81 -8.95 -20.19
N ALA A 429 -20.50 -8.84 -21.48
CA ALA A 429 -19.14 -8.79 -22.00
C ALA A 429 -19.11 -7.94 -23.27
N ASP A 430 -18.07 -7.13 -23.41
CA ASP A 430 -17.70 -6.48 -24.67
C ASP A 430 -16.42 -7.16 -25.16
N TYR A 431 -16.57 -8.22 -25.95
CA TYR A 431 -15.48 -9.00 -26.54
C TYR A 431 -15.47 -8.81 -28.06
N ALA A 432 -14.29 -8.91 -28.67
CA ALA A 432 -14.12 -8.72 -30.11
C ALA A 432 -13.95 -10.06 -30.82
N ASN A 433 -14.76 -10.36 -31.84
CA ASN A 433 -14.60 -11.60 -32.61
C ASN A 433 -13.41 -11.53 -33.58
N MET A 434 -12.22 -11.78 -33.03
CA MET A 434 -10.97 -11.93 -33.79
C MET A 434 -11.00 -13.13 -34.75
N PHE A 435 -11.93 -14.06 -34.56
CA PHE A 435 -12.15 -15.25 -35.37
C PHE A 435 -13.32 -15.08 -36.34
N SER A 436 -13.78 -13.85 -36.59
CA SER A 436 -14.79 -13.59 -37.61
C SER A 436 -14.17 -13.62 -39.02
N LYS A 437 -14.97 -14.03 -40.02
CA LYS A 437 -14.53 -14.14 -41.42
C LYS A 437 -13.91 -12.85 -41.96
N GLY A 438 -14.48 -11.71 -41.56
CA GLY A 438 -13.99 -10.38 -41.90
C GLY A 438 -12.59 -10.10 -41.38
N VAL A 439 -12.33 -10.41 -40.10
CA VAL A 439 -11.00 -10.21 -39.50
C VAL A 439 -9.98 -11.14 -40.15
N VAL A 440 -10.31 -12.43 -40.29
CA VAL A 440 -9.38 -13.48 -40.73
C VAL A 440 -9.06 -13.42 -42.23
N PHE A 441 -10.03 -13.09 -43.09
CA PHE A 441 -9.84 -13.11 -44.56
C PHE A 441 -9.89 -11.74 -45.23
N ASN A 442 -10.62 -10.76 -44.67
CA ASN A 442 -10.81 -9.44 -45.28
C ASN A 442 -9.95 -8.33 -44.62
N GLN A 443 -9.16 -8.65 -43.59
CA GLN A 443 -8.40 -7.68 -42.77
C GLN A 443 -9.27 -6.62 -42.09
N GLU A 444 -10.54 -6.93 -41.81
CA GLU A 444 -11.41 -6.05 -41.02
C GLU A 444 -10.87 -5.92 -39.60
N LYS A 445 -11.03 -4.74 -38.99
CA LYS A 445 -10.54 -4.50 -37.63
C LYS A 445 -11.53 -5.07 -36.62
N PRO A 446 -11.10 -5.94 -35.68
CA PRO A 446 -11.97 -6.38 -34.60
C PRO A 446 -12.42 -5.19 -33.73
N ILE A 447 -13.67 -5.25 -33.26
CA ILE A 447 -14.35 -4.22 -32.45
C ILE A 447 -14.79 -4.88 -31.15
N GLY A 448 -14.44 -4.26 -30.03
CA GLY A 448 -14.71 -4.73 -28.67
C GLY A 448 -13.50 -4.52 -27.75
N SER A 449 -13.75 -4.23 -26.48
CA SER A 449 -12.69 -3.91 -25.50
C SER A 449 -12.07 -5.11 -24.79
N ASP A 450 -12.63 -6.31 -24.91
CA ASP A 450 -12.24 -7.50 -24.14
C ASP A 450 -12.37 -7.31 -22.61
N VAL A 451 -13.49 -6.73 -22.16
CA VAL A 451 -13.87 -6.66 -20.73
C VAL A 451 -15.20 -7.35 -20.49
N ALA A 452 -15.39 -7.90 -19.29
CA ALA A 452 -16.60 -8.59 -18.89
C ALA A 452 -16.94 -8.43 -17.40
N LEU A 453 -18.22 -8.68 -17.09
CA LEU A 453 -18.80 -8.64 -15.76
C LEU A 453 -19.51 -9.95 -15.43
N LEU A 454 -19.19 -10.55 -14.28
CA LEU A 454 -19.90 -11.67 -13.66
C LEU A 454 -20.54 -11.23 -12.34
N ARG A 455 -21.70 -11.78 -11.98
CA ARG A 455 -22.31 -11.61 -10.64
C ARG A 455 -22.21 -12.93 -9.88
N LEU A 456 -21.70 -12.89 -8.65
CA LEU A 456 -21.62 -14.06 -7.78
C LEU A 456 -23.02 -14.45 -7.26
N ASN A 457 -23.30 -15.76 -7.25
CA ASN A 457 -24.50 -16.33 -6.66
C ASN A 457 -24.29 -16.43 -5.14
N ALA A 458 -24.56 -15.32 -4.45
CA ALA A 458 -24.16 -15.09 -3.06
C ALA A 458 -25.29 -15.36 -2.04
N ASP A 459 -25.86 -16.57 -2.06
CA ASP A 459 -26.94 -17.01 -1.14
C ASP A 459 -26.62 -16.84 0.36
N LYS A 460 -25.33 -16.70 0.69
CA LYS A 460 -24.78 -16.62 2.05
C LYS A 460 -24.88 -15.22 2.68
N GLY A 461 -25.37 -14.22 1.96
CA GLY A 461 -25.59 -12.85 2.49
C GLY A 461 -24.31 -12.06 2.78
N TYR A 462 -23.20 -12.40 2.11
CA TYR A 462 -21.89 -11.81 2.33
C TYR A 462 -21.75 -10.41 1.71
N THR A 463 -20.93 -9.56 2.34
CA THR A 463 -20.36 -8.38 1.70
C THR A 463 -18.95 -8.73 1.27
N PHE A 464 -18.69 -8.77 -0.04
CA PHE A 464 -17.37 -9.11 -0.57
C PHE A 464 -16.40 -7.93 -0.43
N PRO A 465 -15.09 -8.15 -0.22
CA PRO A 465 -14.10 -7.08 -0.29
C PRO A 465 -14.02 -6.58 -1.74
N SER A 466 -14.49 -5.36 -2.02
CA SER A 466 -14.45 -4.77 -3.36
C SER A 466 -13.37 -3.72 -3.47
N LEU A 467 -12.66 -3.71 -4.60
CA LEU A 467 -11.57 -2.79 -4.85
C LEU A 467 -12.06 -1.37 -5.16
N LYS A 468 -11.22 -0.40 -4.83
CA LYS A 468 -11.39 0.99 -5.25
C LYS A 468 -10.99 1.11 -6.73
N ILE A 469 -11.84 1.71 -7.54
CA ILE A 469 -11.56 1.99 -8.97
C ILE A 469 -11.14 3.45 -9.11
N SER A 470 -10.05 3.70 -9.85
CA SER A 470 -9.58 5.06 -10.12
C SER A 470 -10.43 5.76 -11.19
N ASN A 471 -10.45 7.09 -11.17
CA ASN A 471 -11.05 7.86 -12.25
C ASN A 471 -10.15 7.78 -13.48
N ALA A 472 -10.71 7.37 -14.63
CA ALA A 472 -10.00 6.99 -15.85
C ALA A 472 -9.38 8.17 -16.65
N SER A 473 -8.60 9.00 -15.96
CA SER A 473 -7.94 10.20 -16.51
C SER A 473 -6.64 10.58 -15.78
N SER A 474 -6.18 9.76 -14.81
CA SER A 474 -5.00 9.99 -13.97
C SER A 474 -3.69 9.44 -14.55
N MET A 475 -3.77 8.30 -15.27
CA MET A 475 -2.65 7.49 -15.76
C MET A 475 -1.61 8.29 -16.57
N LYS A 476 -0.32 8.10 -16.26
CA LYS A 476 0.81 8.74 -16.98
C LYS A 476 1.87 7.73 -17.42
N GLU A 477 2.50 7.98 -18.56
CA GLU A 477 3.66 7.21 -19.01
C GLU A 477 4.82 7.35 -18.01
N GLY A 478 5.45 6.24 -17.64
CA GLY A 478 6.44 6.16 -16.57
C GLY A 478 5.88 5.95 -15.15
N GLU A 479 4.56 5.98 -14.95
CA GLU A 479 3.93 5.65 -13.67
C GLU A 479 4.11 4.17 -13.33
N ALA A 480 4.51 3.86 -12.09
CA ALA A 480 4.74 2.49 -11.63
C ALA A 480 3.43 1.78 -11.29
N ILE A 481 3.32 0.51 -11.69
CA ILE A 481 2.11 -0.29 -11.55
C ILE A 481 2.39 -1.68 -10.98
N LEU A 482 1.37 -2.25 -10.33
CA LEU A 482 1.32 -3.66 -9.93
C LEU A 482 0.15 -4.35 -10.63
N VAL A 483 0.40 -5.51 -11.24
CA VAL A 483 -0.62 -6.38 -11.82
C VAL A 483 -0.74 -7.64 -10.96
N LEU A 484 -1.96 -8.06 -10.62
CA LEU A 484 -2.21 -9.25 -9.82
C LEU A 484 -3.11 -10.26 -10.55
N GLY A 485 -2.78 -11.54 -10.47
CA GLY A 485 -3.53 -12.60 -11.13
C GLY A 485 -3.03 -14.03 -10.85
N TYR A 486 -3.64 -15.01 -11.51
CA TYR A 486 -3.40 -16.44 -11.38
C TYR A 486 -2.82 -16.99 -12.71
N PRO A 487 -1.48 -17.01 -12.90
CA PRO A 487 -0.89 -17.29 -14.20
C PRO A 487 -0.98 -18.77 -14.58
N GLY A 488 -1.42 -19.03 -15.80
CA GLY A 488 -1.67 -20.36 -16.36
C GLY A 488 -0.47 -21.31 -16.39
N VAL A 489 0.75 -20.77 -16.25
CA VAL A 489 2.00 -21.54 -16.14
C VAL A 489 2.06 -22.36 -14.84
N VAL A 490 1.23 -22.06 -13.83
CA VAL A 490 1.00 -22.93 -12.66
C VAL A 490 -0.33 -23.69 -12.72
N SER A 491 -1.10 -23.57 -13.81
CA SER A 491 -2.50 -24.04 -13.92
C SER A 491 -2.71 -25.10 -15.01
N GLY A 492 -1.71 -25.95 -15.32
CA GLY A 492 -1.90 -27.07 -16.25
C GLY A 492 -0.71 -28.02 -16.34
N SER A 493 -0.70 -28.84 -17.40
CA SER A 493 0.41 -29.74 -17.78
C SER A 493 1.75 -29.04 -17.96
N ASP A 494 1.71 -27.74 -18.21
CA ASP A 494 2.83 -26.95 -18.71
C ASP A 494 3.71 -26.38 -17.58
N SER A 495 3.32 -26.58 -16.31
CA SER A 495 4.11 -26.22 -15.12
C SER A 495 5.41 -27.02 -14.98
N GLY A 496 5.54 -28.11 -15.75
CA GLY A 496 6.69 -29.01 -15.72
C GLY A 496 6.89 -29.71 -14.36
N PRO A 497 8.03 -30.40 -14.18
CA PRO A 497 8.35 -31.12 -12.94
C PRO A 497 8.90 -30.23 -11.81
N LEU A 498 8.91 -28.90 -11.99
CA LEU A 498 9.56 -27.93 -11.10
C LEU A 498 8.61 -27.24 -10.12
N LEU A 499 7.32 -27.16 -10.44
CA LEU A 499 6.32 -26.45 -9.64
C LEU A 499 5.25 -27.41 -9.16
N ASP A 500 5.00 -27.40 -7.84
CA ASP A 500 3.86 -28.10 -7.27
C ASP A 500 2.56 -27.35 -7.61
N TYR A 501 1.84 -27.86 -8.59
CA TYR A 501 0.52 -27.38 -9.02
C TYR A 501 -0.43 -27.13 -7.83
N SER A 502 -0.44 -28.02 -6.83
CA SER A 502 -1.42 -27.98 -5.73
C SER A 502 -1.23 -26.80 -4.78
N THR A 503 0.00 -26.27 -4.65
CA THR A 503 0.34 -25.13 -3.79
C THR A 503 0.79 -23.88 -4.55
N SER A 504 0.89 -23.96 -5.88
CA SER A 504 1.31 -22.84 -6.76
C SER A 504 0.14 -22.25 -7.55
N SER A 505 -0.80 -23.06 -8.05
CA SER A 505 -1.98 -22.62 -8.83
C SER A 505 -2.95 -21.72 -8.04
N THR A 506 -2.80 -21.67 -6.72
CA THR A 506 -3.72 -21.00 -5.78
C THR A 506 -3.22 -19.65 -5.29
N LYS A 507 -1.98 -19.27 -5.63
CA LYS A 507 -1.34 -18.06 -5.12
C LYS A 507 -1.39 -16.96 -6.16
N VAL A 508 -2.05 -15.86 -5.79
CA VAL A 508 -2.05 -14.62 -6.57
C VAL A 508 -0.60 -14.19 -6.79
N THR A 509 -0.18 -14.25 -8.05
CA THR A 509 1.11 -13.74 -8.51
C THR A 509 1.01 -12.23 -8.64
N VAL A 510 2.06 -11.53 -8.21
CA VAL A 510 2.22 -10.08 -8.35
C VAL A 510 3.31 -9.83 -9.37
N THR A 511 3.04 -9.05 -10.41
CA THR A 511 4.06 -8.57 -11.35
C THR A 511 4.11 -7.06 -11.34
N ARG A 512 5.32 -6.51 -11.46
CA ARG A 512 5.62 -5.07 -11.37
C ARG A 512 6.07 -4.57 -12.73
N GLY A 513 5.71 -3.34 -13.07
CA GLY A 513 6.22 -2.63 -14.23
C GLY A 513 5.86 -1.15 -14.18
N ILE A 514 5.86 -0.52 -15.34
CA ILE A 514 5.40 0.86 -15.56
C ILE A 514 4.34 0.91 -16.67
N ILE A 515 3.63 2.03 -16.76
CA ILE A 515 2.93 2.42 -17.99
C ILE A 515 4.00 2.81 -19.03
N SER A 516 4.28 1.92 -19.98
CA SER A 516 5.31 2.13 -21.01
C SER A 516 4.84 3.05 -22.14
N ALA A 517 3.54 3.02 -22.47
CA ALA A 517 2.91 3.93 -23.46
C ALA A 517 1.38 3.90 -23.35
N LEU A 518 0.72 5.03 -23.60
CA LEU A 518 -0.74 5.12 -23.76
C LEU A 518 -1.11 5.08 -25.25
N LYS A 519 -1.67 3.95 -25.70
CA LYS A 519 -2.12 3.75 -27.09
C LYS A 519 -3.64 3.87 -27.21
N LYS A 520 -4.14 3.83 -28.45
CA LYS A 520 -5.55 3.75 -28.78
C LYS A 520 -5.85 2.48 -29.58
N ASP A 521 -6.98 1.82 -29.28
CA ASP A 521 -7.47 0.64 -30.01
C ASP A 521 -8.17 1.02 -31.34
N SER A 522 -8.76 0.04 -32.02
CA SER A 522 -9.50 0.22 -33.28
C SER A 522 -10.69 1.18 -33.18
N GLN A 523 -11.18 1.44 -31.97
CA GLN A 523 -12.36 2.28 -31.67
C GLN A 523 -11.98 3.65 -31.09
N GLY A 524 -10.72 3.85 -30.69
CA GLY A 524 -10.26 5.04 -29.97
C GLY A 524 -10.33 4.95 -28.44
N ASN A 525 -10.62 3.77 -27.89
CA ASN A 525 -10.50 3.53 -26.45
C ASN A 525 -9.02 3.47 -26.07
N THR A 526 -8.69 3.80 -24.82
CA THR A 526 -7.31 3.73 -24.33
C THR A 526 -6.87 2.28 -24.16
N LEU A 527 -5.67 1.96 -24.63
CA LEU A 527 -5.00 0.69 -24.42
C LEU A 527 -3.63 0.99 -23.78
N VAL A 528 -3.42 0.53 -22.55
CA VAL A 528 -2.25 0.85 -21.74
C VAL A 528 -1.17 -0.19 -22.03
N GLN A 529 -0.07 0.20 -22.67
CA GLN A 529 1.09 -0.69 -22.83
C GLN A 529 1.89 -0.71 -21.51
N THR A 530 2.34 -1.89 -21.10
CA THR A 530 3.22 -2.07 -19.95
C THR A 530 4.34 -3.08 -20.23
N ASP A 531 5.43 -2.97 -19.48
CA ASP A 531 6.51 -3.95 -19.36
C ASP A 531 6.30 -4.92 -18.18
N ALA A 532 5.27 -4.70 -17.35
CA ALA A 532 4.84 -5.66 -16.34
C ALA A 532 4.53 -7.01 -16.99
N THR A 533 5.07 -8.10 -16.44
CA THR A 533 4.89 -9.44 -17.01
C THR A 533 3.43 -9.88 -16.93
N ILE A 534 2.77 -10.00 -18.09
CA ILE A 534 1.46 -10.62 -18.23
C ILE A 534 1.65 -11.93 -18.99
N GLY A 535 1.48 -13.06 -18.30
CA GLY A 535 1.38 -14.38 -18.92
C GLY A 535 -0.09 -14.78 -19.14
N HIS A 536 -0.32 -15.93 -19.78
CA HIS A 536 -1.62 -16.60 -19.74
C HIS A 536 -2.13 -16.73 -18.28
N GLY A 537 -3.44 -16.75 -18.07
CA GLY A 537 -4.08 -16.80 -16.75
C GLY A 537 -4.13 -15.46 -15.99
N ASN A 538 -3.13 -14.56 -16.15
CA ASN A 538 -3.21 -13.21 -15.59
C ASN A 538 -4.28 -12.34 -16.29
N SER A 539 -4.74 -12.71 -17.49
CA SER A 539 -5.88 -12.13 -18.18
C SER A 539 -7.06 -11.87 -17.25
N GLY A 540 -7.59 -10.64 -17.25
CA GLY A 540 -8.71 -10.20 -16.42
C GLY A 540 -8.32 -9.72 -15.02
N GLY A 541 -7.06 -9.91 -14.61
CA GLY A 541 -6.53 -9.46 -13.33
C GLY A 541 -6.42 -7.94 -13.23
N PRO A 542 -6.60 -7.35 -12.02
CA PRO A 542 -6.50 -5.91 -11.83
C PRO A 542 -5.05 -5.40 -11.93
N ALA A 543 -4.91 -4.21 -12.49
CA ALA A 543 -3.69 -3.40 -12.43
C ALA A 543 -3.92 -2.16 -11.57
N PHE A 544 -2.98 -1.90 -10.64
CA PHE A 544 -3.07 -0.89 -9.60
C PHE A 544 -2.03 0.22 -9.78
N ASN A 545 -2.41 1.44 -9.41
CA ASN A 545 -1.47 2.53 -9.14
C ASN A 545 -0.89 2.41 -7.71
N SER A 546 0.03 3.32 -7.36
CA SER A 546 0.69 3.36 -6.04
C SER A 546 -0.26 3.66 -4.86
N ALA A 547 -1.47 4.15 -5.13
CA ALA A 547 -2.52 4.36 -4.12
C ALA A 547 -3.43 3.13 -3.90
N GLY A 548 -3.16 2.01 -4.57
CA GLY A 548 -3.97 0.79 -4.47
C GLY A 548 -5.32 0.89 -5.22
N GLU A 549 -5.46 1.85 -6.13
CA GLU A 549 -6.65 2.00 -6.98
C GLU A 549 -6.49 1.21 -8.28
N VAL A 550 -7.54 0.50 -8.72
CA VAL A 550 -7.54 -0.17 -10.02
C VAL A 550 -7.60 0.88 -11.12
N ILE A 551 -6.58 0.89 -11.98
CA ILE A 551 -6.46 1.76 -13.16
C ILE A 551 -6.73 1.01 -14.48
N GLY A 552 -6.60 -0.32 -14.48
CA GLY A 552 -6.84 -1.13 -15.68
C GLY A 552 -6.98 -2.62 -15.42
N ILE A 553 -7.22 -3.37 -16.49
CA ILE A 553 -7.46 -4.81 -16.50
C ILE A 553 -6.44 -5.48 -17.43
N ALA A 554 -5.65 -6.41 -16.92
CA ALA A 554 -4.72 -7.21 -17.73
C ALA A 554 -5.46 -7.93 -18.87
N THR A 555 -4.85 -8.03 -20.04
CA THR A 555 -5.43 -8.66 -21.23
C THR A 555 -4.32 -9.26 -22.11
N TYR A 556 -4.50 -9.33 -23.43
CA TYR A 556 -3.53 -9.82 -24.41
C TYR A 556 -2.20 -9.06 -24.39
N GLY A 557 -1.12 -9.79 -24.68
CA GLY A 557 0.09 -9.23 -25.27
C GLY A 557 0.03 -9.29 -26.81
N MET A 558 0.85 -8.49 -27.48
CA MET A 558 1.10 -8.58 -28.92
C MET A 558 2.61 -8.65 -29.17
N GLY A 559 3.06 -9.61 -29.98
CA GLY A 559 4.46 -9.70 -30.40
C GLY A 559 4.85 -11.06 -30.96
N ASP A 560 5.73 -11.05 -31.96
CA ASP A 560 6.43 -12.22 -32.48
C ASP A 560 7.82 -12.36 -31.80
N GLU A 561 8.73 -13.17 -32.35
CA GLU A 561 10.05 -13.57 -31.78
C GLU A 561 11.00 -12.43 -31.34
N VAL A 562 10.68 -11.16 -31.63
CA VAL A 562 11.49 -9.98 -31.29
C VAL A 562 11.05 -9.31 -29.98
N GLY A 563 9.88 -9.67 -29.42
CA GLY A 563 9.47 -9.26 -28.06
C GLY A 563 7.95 -9.10 -27.88
N SER A 564 7.44 -9.49 -26.71
CA SER A 564 6.04 -9.30 -26.32
C SER A 564 5.80 -7.90 -25.74
N PHE A 565 4.87 -7.15 -26.32
CA PHE A 565 4.29 -5.96 -25.69
C PHE A 565 3.05 -6.37 -24.91
N ASN A 566 3.03 -6.13 -23.60
CA ASN A 566 1.89 -6.49 -22.74
C ASN A 566 0.91 -5.31 -22.63
N PHE A 567 -0.39 -5.58 -22.54
CA PHE A 567 -1.41 -4.53 -22.48
C PHE A 567 -2.42 -4.71 -21.35
N LEU A 568 -2.95 -3.57 -20.91
CA LEU A 568 -4.11 -3.45 -20.03
C LEU A 568 -5.23 -2.71 -20.78
N ARG A 569 -6.48 -3.10 -20.54
CA ARG A 569 -7.64 -2.25 -20.83
C ARG A 569 -7.78 -1.18 -19.79
N ASP A 570 -8.13 0.03 -20.22
CA ASP A 570 -8.48 1.15 -19.35
C ASP A 570 -9.78 0.83 -18.60
N VAL A 571 -9.85 1.12 -17.29
CA VAL A 571 -11.06 0.86 -16.49
C VAL A 571 -12.29 1.63 -16.99
N ALA A 572 -12.12 2.66 -17.84
CA ALA A 572 -13.21 3.27 -18.61
C ALA A 572 -13.97 2.28 -19.51
N ASP A 573 -13.34 1.23 -20.03
CA ASP A 573 -14.01 0.17 -20.80
C ASP A 573 -15.00 -0.60 -19.91
N LEU A 574 -14.57 -0.94 -18.68
CA LEU A 574 -15.41 -1.63 -17.70
C LEU A 574 -16.58 -0.77 -17.23
N ILE A 575 -16.34 0.54 -17.02
CA ILE A 575 -17.38 1.50 -16.63
C ILE A 575 -18.42 1.61 -17.76
N ARG A 576 -17.99 1.75 -19.03
CA ARG A 576 -18.90 1.72 -20.19
C ARG A 576 -19.71 0.42 -20.25
N LEU A 577 -19.09 -0.73 -20.04
CA LEU A 577 -19.81 -2.00 -20.01
C LEU A 577 -20.86 -2.01 -18.88
N ALA A 578 -20.51 -1.60 -17.67
CA ALA A 578 -21.45 -1.51 -16.55
C ALA A 578 -22.65 -0.59 -16.87
N GLU A 579 -22.41 0.58 -17.48
CA GLU A 579 -23.45 1.51 -17.93
C GLU A 579 -24.40 0.85 -18.95
N THR A 580 -23.89 0.09 -19.93
CA THR A 580 -24.75 -0.64 -20.90
C THR A 580 -25.65 -1.68 -20.22
N GLN A 581 -25.15 -2.29 -19.13
CA GLN A 581 -25.91 -3.24 -18.30
C GLN A 581 -26.76 -2.56 -17.21
N LYS A 582 -26.86 -1.22 -17.23
CA LYS A 582 -27.62 -0.38 -16.28
C LYS A 582 -27.13 -0.53 -14.83
N LEU A 583 -25.85 -0.83 -14.66
CA LEU A 583 -25.15 -0.85 -13.38
C LEU A 583 -24.35 0.44 -13.19
N THR A 584 -24.17 0.83 -11.93
CA THR A 584 -23.32 1.97 -11.55
C THR A 584 -22.16 1.46 -10.71
N LEU A 585 -20.94 1.52 -11.22
CA LEU A 585 -19.74 1.29 -10.42
C LEU A 585 -19.49 2.56 -9.58
N THR A 586 -19.54 2.45 -8.26
CA THR A 586 -19.45 3.59 -7.33
C THR A 586 -18.03 4.12 -7.12
N GLY A 587 -17.03 3.47 -7.75
CA GLY A 587 -15.59 3.73 -7.52
C GLY A 587 -15.10 3.38 -6.11
N SER A 588 -16.00 2.98 -5.20
CA SER A 588 -15.76 2.96 -3.76
C SER A 588 -15.61 1.53 -3.24
N ALA A 589 -14.61 1.30 -2.40
CA ALA A 589 -14.37 0.01 -1.77
C ALA A 589 -15.47 -0.33 -0.74
N SER A 590 -15.80 -1.62 -0.58
CA SER A 590 -16.86 -2.08 0.33
C SER A 590 -16.50 -1.93 1.81
N GLU A 591 -17.49 -2.02 2.70
CA GLU A 591 -17.24 -2.02 4.16
C GLU A 591 -16.29 -3.17 4.59
N THR A 592 -16.38 -4.33 3.96
CA THR A 592 -15.45 -5.46 4.19
C THR A 592 -14.01 -5.07 3.86
N TYR A 593 -13.79 -4.43 2.70
CA TYR A 593 -12.47 -3.95 2.31
C TYR A 593 -11.98 -2.83 3.25
N GLN A 594 -12.81 -1.86 3.60
CA GLN A 594 -12.45 -0.76 4.50
C GLN A 594 -12.07 -1.26 5.91
N ASN A 595 -12.78 -2.28 6.42
CA ASN A 595 -12.43 -2.92 7.69
C ASN A 595 -11.13 -3.73 7.57
N TRP A 596 -10.86 -4.39 6.43
CA TRP A 596 -9.61 -5.11 6.16
C TRP A 596 -8.41 -4.16 6.04
N GLU A 597 -8.55 -3.06 5.28
CA GLU A 597 -7.59 -1.96 5.17
C GLU A 597 -7.26 -1.37 6.56
N THR A 598 -8.29 -1.13 7.38
CA THR A 598 -8.12 -0.62 8.75
C THR A 598 -7.45 -1.66 9.66
N ALA A 599 -7.75 -2.96 9.50
CA ALA A 599 -7.13 -4.03 10.26
C ALA A 599 -5.63 -4.15 9.96
N LEU A 600 -5.26 -4.25 8.68
CA LEU A 600 -3.87 -4.27 8.22
C LEU A 600 -3.13 -3.01 8.64
N GLY A 601 -3.75 -1.83 8.46
CA GLY A 601 -3.20 -0.55 8.90
C GLY A 601 -2.93 -0.48 10.41
N TYR A 602 -3.64 -1.25 11.25
CA TYR A 602 -3.30 -1.43 12.67
C TYR A 602 -2.24 -2.51 12.90
N TYR A 603 -2.28 -3.62 12.16
CA TYR A 603 -1.33 -4.74 12.26
C TYR A 603 0.10 -4.30 11.91
N TRP A 604 0.30 -3.61 10.77
CA TRP A 604 1.61 -3.06 10.36
C TRP A 604 2.15 -1.94 11.27
N GLN A 605 1.36 -1.49 12.26
CA GLN A 605 1.77 -0.52 13.29
C GLN A 605 1.94 -1.16 14.67
N ASP A 606 2.09 -2.49 14.74
CA ASP A 606 2.16 -3.32 15.96
C ASP A 606 0.96 -3.14 16.91
N ARG A 607 -0.19 -2.64 16.43
CA ARG A 607 -1.40 -2.37 17.23
C ARG A 607 -2.39 -3.52 17.14
N TYR A 608 -1.90 -4.72 17.37
CA TYR A 608 -2.60 -5.99 17.21
C TYR A 608 -3.97 -6.03 17.92
N THR A 609 -4.08 -5.51 19.15
CA THR A 609 -5.37 -5.41 19.87
C THR A 609 -6.43 -4.63 19.07
N LYS A 610 -6.03 -3.60 18.32
CA LYS A 610 -6.92 -2.83 17.45
C LYS A 610 -7.16 -3.52 16.11
N ALA A 611 -6.15 -4.17 15.54
CA ALA A 611 -6.29 -4.98 14.33
C ALA A 611 -7.37 -6.07 14.51
N LEU A 612 -7.31 -6.84 15.60
CA LEU A 612 -8.30 -7.87 15.95
C LEU A 612 -9.75 -7.34 15.96
N SER A 613 -9.97 -6.12 16.46
CA SER A 613 -11.30 -5.50 16.50
C SER A 613 -11.86 -5.15 15.11
N TYR A 614 -11.03 -5.10 14.07
CA TYR A 614 -11.46 -4.91 12.68
C TYR A 614 -11.46 -6.22 11.88
N LEU A 615 -10.51 -7.13 12.14
CA LEU A 615 -10.52 -8.50 11.60
C LEU A 615 -11.83 -9.23 11.95
N ASN A 616 -12.31 -9.10 13.20
CA ASN A 616 -13.58 -9.69 13.62
C ASN A 616 -14.79 -9.15 12.80
N LYS A 617 -14.76 -7.90 12.32
CA LYS A 617 -15.78 -7.37 11.41
C LYS A 617 -15.64 -7.96 10.02
N VAL A 618 -14.41 -8.05 9.50
CA VAL A 618 -14.12 -8.70 8.19
C VAL A 618 -14.68 -10.12 8.20
N GLU A 619 -14.33 -10.92 9.21
CA GLU A 619 -14.83 -12.29 9.36
C GLU A 619 -16.36 -12.37 9.58
N THR A 620 -16.98 -11.37 10.21
CA THR A 620 -18.45 -11.30 10.34
C THR A 620 -19.11 -11.02 8.99
N SER A 621 -18.54 -10.13 8.17
CA SER A 621 -19.06 -9.73 6.85
C SER A 621 -18.73 -10.71 5.71
N TYR A 622 -17.63 -11.45 5.85
CA TYR A 622 -17.09 -12.41 4.89
C TYR A 622 -16.28 -13.50 5.62
N PRO A 623 -16.94 -14.52 6.20
CA PRO A 623 -16.31 -15.57 7.03
C PRO A 623 -15.25 -16.43 6.32
N VAL A 624 -15.23 -16.38 4.99
CA VAL A 624 -14.33 -17.14 4.10
C VAL A 624 -13.19 -16.28 3.54
N HIS A 625 -12.87 -15.16 4.20
CA HIS A 625 -11.76 -14.28 3.82
C HIS A 625 -10.42 -15.05 3.81
N PRO A 626 -9.68 -15.09 2.69
CA PRO A 626 -8.59 -16.04 2.45
C PRO A 626 -7.38 -15.90 3.38
N THR A 627 -7.23 -14.76 4.06
CA THR A 627 -6.07 -14.42 4.90
C THR A 627 -6.43 -13.86 6.29
N ALA A 628 -7.73 -13.68 6.62
CA ALA A 628 -8.09 -12.95 7.85
C ALA A 628 -7.69 -13.71 9.11
N LYS A 629 -7.96 -15.02 9.14
CA LYS A 629 -7.69 -15.91 10.27
C LYS A 629 -6.19 -16.11 10.52
N ASP A 630 -5.37 -16.04 9.48
CA ASP A 630 -3.91 -16.13 9.59
C ASP A 630 -3.35 -14.88 10.28
N VAL A 631 -3.72 -13.68 9.80
CA VAL A 631 -3.36 -12.40 10.41
C VAL A 631 -3.95 -12.28 11.83
N GLU A 632 -5.14 -12.85 12.09
CA GLU A 632 -5.74 -12.93 13.43
C GLU A 632 -4.91 -13.80 14.38
N ALA A 633 -4.44 -14.96 13.92
CA ALA A 633 -3.59 -15.87 14.70
C ALA A 633 -2.21 -15.25 14.99
N GLU A 634 -1.58 -14.62 14.00
CA GLU A 634 -0.32 -13.89 14.17
C GLU A 634 -0.47 -12.71 15.13
N ALA A 635 -1.54 -11.92 15.01
CA ALA A 635 -1.84 -10.81 15.91
C ALA A 635 -2.03 -11.28 17.36
N LYS A 636 -2.76 -12.38 17.58
CA LYS A 636 -2.89 -13.02 18.91
C LYS A 636 -1.52 -13.45 19.45
N GLN A 637 -0.71 -14.13 18.65
CA GLN A 637 0.62 -14.58 19.05
C GLN A 637 1.56 -13.40 19.38
N ALA A 638 1.45 -12.28 18.65
CA ALA A 638 2.22 -11.07 18.90
C ALA A 638 1.82 -10.35 20.19
N ILE A 639 0.52 -10.36 20.54
CA ILE A 639 0.01 -9.89 21.84
C ILE A 639 0.58 -10.74 22.99
N GLU A 640 0.55 -12.07 22.86
CA GLU A 640 1.13 -13.00 23.85
C GLU A 640 2.64 -12.80 24.03
N GLN A 641 3.35 -12.48 22.94
CA GLN A 641 4.77 -12.10 22.96
C GLN A 641 5.05 -10.67 23.47
N GLY A 642 4.01 -9.91 23.84
CA GLY A 642 4.15 -8.56 24.42
C GLY A 642 4.50 -7.46 23.41
N LYS A 643 4.28 -7.69 22.10
CA LYS A 643 4.60 -6.74 21.03
C LYS A 643 3.56 -5.62 20.83
N ASP A 644 2.35 -5.79 21.37
CA ASP A 644 1.19 -4.90 21.19
C ASP A 644 1.39 -3.46 21.71
N ILE A 645 1.39 -2.49 20.78
CA ILE A 645 1.52 -1.05 21.05
C ILE A 645 0.14 -0.39 21.22
N ASP A 646 -0.48 -0.64 22.37
CA ASP A 646 -1.77 -0.03 22.71
C ASP A 646 -1.61 1.34 23.39
N LEU A 647 -2.30 2.34 22.85
CA LEU A 647 -2.00 3.76 23.07
C LEU A 647 -2.73 4.35 24.29
N LEU A 648 -2.26 4.00 25.48
CA LEU A 648 -2.34 4.88 26.66
C LEU A 648 -0.98 5.58 26.85
N PHE A 649 -0.89 6.82 26.36
CA PHE A 649 0.27 7.72 26.47
C PHE A 649 1.59 7.24 25.82
N GLY A 650 1.54 6.27 24.90
CA GLY A 650 2.68 5.93 24.03
C GLY A 650 3.76 5.08 24.70
N MET A 651 3.41 4.32 25.73
CA MET A 651 4.30 3.37 26.40
C MET A 651 3.68 1.96 26.36
N GLN A 652 4.51 0.91 26.35
CA GLN A 652 4.00 -0.47 26.41
C GLN A 652 3.21 -0.71 27.70
N LYS A 653 2.21 -1.59 27.65
CA LYS A 653 1.38 -1.96 28.82
C LYS A 653 2.23 -2.37 30.03
N THR A 654 3.32 -3.11 29.81
CA THR A 654 4.35 -3.46 30.81
C THR A 654 4.99 -2.24 31.46
N THR A 655 5.40 -1.24 30.68
CA THR A 655 5.96 0.04 31.16
C THR A 655 4.94 0.83 31.98
N VAL A 656 3.67 0.88 31.55
CA VAL A 656 2.59 1.57 32.29
C VAL A 656 2.36 0.91 33.65
N TYR A 657 2.31 -0.44 33.72
CA TYR A 657 2.20 -1.15 34.99
C TYR A 657 3.45 -0.99 35.87
N ALA A 658 4.65 -0.98 35.31
CA ALA A 658 5.89 -0.74 36.04
C ALA A 658 5.92 0.68 36.66
N ILE A 659 5.54 1.71 35.91
CA ILE A 659 5.45 3.09 36.39
C ILE A 659 4.35 3.23 37.45
N GLY A 660 3.16 2.64 37.23
CA GLY A 660 2.07 2.65 38.21
C GLY A 660 2.44 1.95 39.52
N GLY A 661 3.15 0.82 39.43
CA GLY A 661 3.71 0.11 40.59
C GLY A 661 4.76 0.93 41.32
N LEU A 662 5.68 1.59 40.60
CA LEU A 662 6.72 2.44 41.17
C LEU A 662 6.12 3.67 41.89
N ILE A 663 5.15 4.35 41.28
CA ILE A 663 4.41 5.46 41.89
C ILE A 663 3.69 4.99 43.16
N SER A 664 3.07 3.80 43.12
CA SER A 664 2.39 3.22 44.29
C SER A 664 3.38 2.92 45.44
N LEU A 665 4.54 2.36 45.13
CA LEU A 665 5.61 2.11 46.11
C LEU A 665 6.16 3.42 46.71
N ILE A 666 6.36 4.46 45.89
CA ILE A 666 6.79 5.79 46.35
C ILE A 666 5.73 6.43 47.26
N ALA A 667 4.44 6.31 46.93
CA ALA A 667 3.34 6.80 47.75
C ALA A 667 3.27 6.09 49.11
N ILE A 668 3.43 4.75 49.13
CA ILE A 668 3.50 3.95 50.36
C ILE A 668 4.72 4.35 51.20
N ALA A 669 5.91 4.49 50.60
CA ALA A 669 7.13 4.90 51.29
C ALA A 669 7.01 6.32 51.88
N GLY A 670 6.40 7.25 51.14
CA GLY A 670 6.09 8.61 51.61
C GLY A 670 5.11 8.61 52.79
N LEU A 671 4.05 7.81 52.73
CA LEU A 671 3.09 7.65 53.82
C LEU A 671 3.76 7.11 55.09
N VAL A 672 4.59 6.06 54.96
CA VAL A 672 5.40 5.50 56.06
C VAL A 672 6.35 6.54 56.65
N PHE A 673 7.06 7.32 55.80
CA PHE A 673 7.95 8.39 56.25
C PHE A 673 7.21 9.49 57.03
N VAL A 674 6.01 9.88 56.59
CA VAL A 674 5.16 10.86 57.30
C VAL A 674 4.70 10.31 58.66
N ILE A 675 4.32 9.03 58.74
CA ILE A 675 3.94 8.37 60.01
C ILE A 675 5.13 8.32 60.98
N LEU A 676 6.31 7.96 60.50
CA LEU A 676 7.54 7.89 61.31
C LEU A 676 7.98 9.29 61.80
N ASN A 677 7.93 10.31 60.94
CA ASN A 677 8.28 11.68 61.34
C ASN A 677 7.24 12.35 62.25
N LYS A 678 5.95 11.98 62.17
CA LYS A 678 4.96 12.40 63.17
C LYS A 678 5.35 11.90 64.57
N LYS A 679 5.85 10.67 64.71
CA LYS A 679 6.33 10.15 66.01
C LYS A 679 7.56 10.89 66.55
N LYS A 680 8.44 11.43 65.70
CA LYS A 680 9.62 12.21 66.14
C LYS A 680 9.30 13.62 66.66
N LYS A 681 8.16 14.23 66.31
CA LYS A 681 7.83 15.62 66.69
C LYS A 681 7.05 15.79 68.00
N SER A 682 6.69 14.70 68.68
CA SER A 682 5.95 14.75 69.96
C SER A 682 6.83 14.66 71.21
N ALA A 683 8.14 14.82 71.08
CA ALA A 683 9.07 14.89 72.20
C ALA A 683 9.74 16.28 72.26
N MET A 684 9.95 16.78 73.48
CA MET A 684 10.75 17.97 73.83
C MET A 684 10.17 19.35 73.47
N VAL A 685 9.32 19.90 74.35
CA VAL A 685 9.48 21.24 74.96
C VAL A 685 9.00 21.17 76.42
N LEU A 686 9.71 21.82 77.34
CA LEU A 686 9.31 22.05 78.73
C LEU A 686 9.63 23.52 79.11
N THR A 687 9.03 24.01 80.20
CA THR A 687 9.26 25.29 80.93
C THR A 687 8.34 26.48 80.62
N MET A 688 8.17 27.33 81.65
CA MET A 688 6.97 28.12 81.96
C MET A 688 7.11 29.62 81.65
N PRO A 689 5.99 30.36 81.50
CA PRO A 689 5.89 31.80 81.77
C PRO A 689 5.46 32.10 83.23
N PRO A 690 5.64 33.34 83.74
CA PRO A 690 5.32 33.75 85.12
C PRO A 690 3.84 34.13 85.36
N ALA A 691 3.49 34.47 86.61
CA ALA A 691 2.12 34.41 87.15
C ALA A 691 1.45 35.75 87.52
N ALA A 692 0.11 35.72 87.60
CA ALA A 692 -0.78 36.63 88.34
C ALA A 692 -2.17 35.94 88.52
N PRO A 693 -3.07 36.40 89.42
CA PRO A 693 -3.02 36.21 90.87
C PRO A 693 -4.13 35.27 91.41
N VAL A 694 -4.18 35.06 92.73
CA VAL A 694 -4.96 34.00 93.43
C VAL A 694 -6.35 34.44 93.92
N VAL A 695 -7.36 33.56 93.76
CA VAL A 695 -8.53 33.39 94.65
C VAL A 695 -8.85 31.87 94.72
N GLU A 696 -9.42 31.36 95.84
CA GLU A 696 -9.47 29.93 96.17
C GLU A 696 -10.86 29.26 96.09
N ALA A 697 -10.89 27.99 95.62
CA ALA A 697 -11.62 26.80 96.15
C ALA A 697 -13.18 26.83 96.30
N PRO A 698 -13.90 25.68 96.58
CA PRO A 698 -13.46 24.28 96.80
C PRO A 698 -14.28 23.13 96.10
N VAL A 699 -13.66 21.93 95.97
CA VAL A 699 -14.12 20.52 96.21
C VAL A 699 -15.50 19.96 95.70
N ALA A 700 -15.68 18.71 95.20
CA ALA A 700 -14.76 17.73 94.55
C ALA A 700 -15.39 16.54 93.71
N PRO A 701 -15.72 15.32 94.25
CA PRO A 701 -14.87 14.16 93.88
C PRO A 701 -15.47 12.86 93.25
N ILE A 702 -14.59 12.14 92.52
CA ILE A 702 -14.33 10.67 92.48
C ILE A 702 -15.20 9.66 91.65
N GLN A 703 -14.51 8.94 90.74
CA GLN A 703 -14.54 7.51 90.26
C GLN A 703 -15.88 6.75 90.04
N ALA A 704 -16.00 5.68 89.23
CA ALA A 704 -15.09 4.62 88.69
C ALA A 704 -15.48 4.27 87.21
N GLN A 705 -14.69 3.73 86.28
CA GLN A 705 -13.62 2.70 86.20
C GLN A 705 -14.12 1.27 85.81
N GLU A 706 -13.65 0.78 84.65
CA GLU A 706 -13.72 -0.61 84.11
C GLU A 706 -15.11 -1.19 83.76
N THR A 707 -15.28 -2.19 82.86
CA THR A 707 -14.39 -3.28 82.38
C THR A 707 -14.28 -3.47 80.85
N VAL A 708 -13.35 -4.35 80.45
CA VAL A 708 -13.07 -4.84 79.08
C VAL A 708 -13.88 -6.11 78.76
N VAL A 709 -14.19 -6.38 77.46
CA VAL A 709 -14.08 -7.73 76.80
C VAL A 709 -14.49 -7.65 75.31
N THR A 710 -13.57 -8.07 74.43
CA THR A 710 -13.78 -8.51 73.03
C THR A 710 -13.85 -10.06 73.03
N PRO A 711 -14.22 -10.84 71.96
CA PRO A 711 -13.94 -10.58 70.53
C PRO A 711 -14.91 -11.26 69.49
N VAL A 712 -14.38 -11.51 68.27
CA VAL A 712 -14.79 -12.47 67.22
C VAL A 712 -15.63 -11.94 66.04
N VAL A 713 -15.21 -12.35 64.83
CA VAL A 713 -15.79 -12.15 63.49
C VAL A 713 -15.84 -13.52 62.80
N PRO A 714 -16.95 -13.89 62.12
CA PRO A 714 -16.79 -14.42 60.75
C PRO A 714 -17.95 -14.12 59.75
N THR A 715 -17.56 -13.66 58.55
CA THR A 715 -18.06 -13.94 57.17
C THR A 715 -19.48 -14.44 56.81
N GLN A 716 -19.94 -13.96 55.62
CA GLN A 716 -20.92 -14.56 54.66
C GLN A 716 -22.43 -14.50 55.03
N SER A 717 -23.40 -14.43 54.10
CA SER A 717 -23.43 -14.22 52.63
C SER A 717 -24.86 -13.95 52.07
N ILE A 718 -24.96 -13.55 50.78
CA ILE A 718 -26.04 -13.88 49.78
C ILE A 718 -27.39 -13.10 49.70
N GLU A 719 -27.74 -12.76 48.43
CA GLU A 719 -29.04 -12.58 47.72
C GLU A 719 -30.00 -11.35 47.72
N ALA A 720 -30.59 -11.20 46.51
CA ALA A 720 -31.94 -10.74 46.10
C ALA A 720 -32.31 -9.24 45.86
N GLN A 721 -33.09 -9.02 44.79
CA GLN A 721 -33.76 -7.76 44.36
C GLN A 721 -35.21 -7.67 44.89
N PRO A 722 -35.92 -6.52 44.80
CA PRO A 722 -36.71 -6.23 43.57
C PRO A 722 -36.86 -4.73 43.17
N LEU A 723 -37.40 -4.50 41.96
CA LEU A 723 -38.00 -3.25 41.40
C LEU A 723 -39.54 -3.26 41.63
N PRO A 724 -40.40 -2.31 41.14
CA PRO A 724 -40.23 -1.06 40.36
C PRO A 724 -40.90 0.16 41.11
N PRO A 725 -41.45 1.26 40.51
CA PRO A 725 -41.46 1.84 39.14
C PRO A 725 -40.95 3.34 39.14
N GLU A 726 -41.35 4.37 38.37
CA GLU A 726 -42.39 4.60 37.32
C GLU A 726 -42.13 5.86 36.41
N GLN A 727 -42.80 5.92 35.23
CA GLN A 727 -43.22 7.05 34.35
C GLN A 727 -42.39 8.35 34.14
N GLY A 728 -42.29 8.80 32.87
CA GLY A 728 -42.08 10.23 32.52
C GLY A 728 -41.43 10.59 31.15
N ASP A 729 -42.18 10.54 30.04
CA ASP A 729 -41.85 11.10 28.69
C ASP A 729 -42.81 12.31 28.43
N PRO A 730 -42.57 13.36 27.58
CA PRO A 730 -42.19 13.26 26.15
C PRO A 730 -41.29 14.35 25.49
N ASN A 731 -40.30 13.90 24.71
CA ASN A 731 -39.98 14.25 23.29
C ASN A 731 -39.91 15.76 22.80
N PRO A 732 -39.73 16.14 21.50
CA PRO A 732 -38.63 17.04 21.09
C PRO A 732 -39.08 18.38 20.43
N PRO A 733 -38.14 19.17 19.85
CA PRO A 733 -38.28 19.42 18.40
C PRO A 733 -36.99 19.57 17.56
N ILE A 734 -37.21 19.49 16.24
CA ILE A 734 -36.31 19.64 15.08
C ILE A 734 -35.84 21.10 14.86
N ILE A 735 -34.61 21.29 14.35
CA ILE A 735 -34.25 22.38 13.40
C ILE A 735 -33.27 21.83 12.34
N ASN A 736 -33.47 22.20 11.06
CA ASN A 736 -32.51 22.01 9.96
C ASN A 736 -31.68 23.27 9.73
N GLN A 737 -30.43 23.11 9.26
CA GLN A 737 -29.87 23.91 8.16
C GLN A 737 -28.79 23.11 7.41
#